data_AF-A0A9W3BR86-F1
#
_entry.id   AF-A0A9W3BR86-F1
#
_cell.length_a   1.000
_cell.length_b   1.000
_cell.length_c   1.000
_cell.angle_alpha   90.00
_cell.angle_beta   90.00
_cell.angle_gamma   90.00
#
_symmetry.space_group_name_H-M   'P 1'
#
loop_
_entity.id
_entity.type
_entity.pdbx_description
1 polymer ?
#
loop_
_entity_poly.entity_id
_entity_poly.type
_entity_poly.pdbx_seq_one_letter_code
_entity_poly.pdbx_strand_id
1 'polypeptide(L)'
;MWIQCCLDRSFGNKAWSNLFPASNQTFLEKRGSDHRPVWLNLGASPDVFKGQFRFDKRFLMEPKVREEVSLIWARHGDERLLDVSQKIRKCRNVMSQWKKKKIFNAKDKIQLLQNQLEWLQSRSFPCFFKINEVKRNLMRAYKEESMFWEQRSREKWLNKGDRNSKFFHSAVKVNRSKNHLQKLKNKEGIDQWSDGAKAEVALEYFSDLFKSSNPRSYAPVLQSMEKKVTAEMNCELTKPISKEEVKEAMFSIDPNSAPGPDGMTGLFFQKFWREIGEQVTEEIQEVFISGVMPKDWNFTYLCLIPKIPHPELMSDLRPISLCSVLYKCIAKILVKRMQPWLQQIVSVNQSAFVSERLISDNIIIAHEAVHALRSHPAIAKDFIAVKTDMSKAYDRVEWSYLRSLLLAMGFCGIWVEWIMMCISSPSFAVLINDQPFGLLSPQRGLRQGDPLSPFLFVLCTEGLTHLMNVANRNRILDGMSFSEEGPTVHHLFFADDSLFLCRAEVNQVQALNKILLFYGEATGQVINLQKSSISFGDKVATETRTLIKEALGIFSEGGASKYLGVPECFSGSKVNLLSYLKDKTQTRLEGWYLKHLSQAGKEILLKSSASSLPVYPMTCFRLPKTLVSKLSSLMANFWWGADAHLRKIHWVAWDRMCLPKQLGGLGFRDLECFNQALLAKTASNIMTRPNSLVARFLSSRYFSNGNFLSAATGQRPSFVWRSLVFGRDLVRLGLVHRVGNGKNTRVWIDKWVDDPAEGPRPPWRKNYFFDVNLLASSLIDQHTRRWDLNALEQIFVPGDVEIIMKNQPVISKEDFTVWKYNKNGIISVKSAYWLASSTKTKLKMREVVCLPSINPIKEKIWKIITSPKIKVFLWKMVSDAIPVAELIRSRGMKVDGICQVCGVSDETINHIFFECTFARQVWALSGIPHPNGGFHLSSVYVNVHHLMEMQRPRQGEEDKRRRWSWILWSIWKSRNALLFEGKYFLPEETVAKAIHDEEEWRMAQIVDKEYQHLESHQVLEKVKKWSPPPENWLVCNFAFDWCKHRRMMGGAWVVRNERGVVIFHSRRAFSDIHSKEEAKLQVVLWAVESMRSMRINKIIFAGEMDDLLGAMNRPQAWPSFGFQVGEIELEARGMEEIRWEVITRTQNRGATLIAQSVKRQNRGQSYVARSLPCWLFELFVNESRGL
;
A
#
# COMPACT_ATOMS: atom_id res chain seq x y z
N MET A 1 -25.48 -39.34 -16.42
CA MET A 1 -24.80 -38.37 -15.53
C MET A 1 -23.46 -39.00 -15.14
N TRP A 2 -22.41 -38.78 -15.93
CA TRP A 2 -21.11 -39.41 -15.70
C TRP A 2 -20.31 -38.53 -14.74
N ILE A 3 -20.11 -39.00 -13.51
CA ILE A 3 -19.24 -38.36 -12.53
C ILE A 3 -17.81 -38.78 -12.88
N GLN A 4 -17.04 -37.89 -13.50
CA GLN A 4 -15.58 -38.05 -13.61
C GLN A 4 -14.96 -37.83 -12.23
N CYS A 5 -14.89 -38.89 -11.42
CA CYS A 5 -14.07 -38.92 -10.21
C CYS A 5 -12.91 -39.89 -10.42
N CYS A 6 -11.69 -39.44 -10.19
CA CYS A 6 -10.51 -40.30 -10.17
C CYS A 6 -10.62 -41.24 -8.95
N LEU A 7 -10.85 -42.54 -9.20
CA LEU A 7 -11.07 -43.59 -8.19
C LEU A 7 -9.75 -44.05 -7.54
N ASP A 8 -8.66 -44.04 -8.29
CA ASP A 8 -7.37 -44.62 -7.84
C ASP A 8 -6.54 -43.60 -7.05
N ARG A 9 -6.24 -43.90 -5.78
CA ARG A 9 -5.51 -43.01 -4.87
C ARG A 9 -4.55 -43.79 -3.98
N SER A 10 -3.42 -43.17 -3.62
CA SER A 10 -2.58 -43.60 -2.50
C SER A 10 -2.72 -42.61 -1.34
N PHE A 11 -2.74 -43.14 -0.11
CA PHE A 11 -2.88 -42.32 1.10
C PHE A 11 -1.64 -42.49 1.99
N GLY A 12 -0.91 -41.39 2.22
CA GLY A 12 0.19 -41.33 3.16
C GLY A 12 -0.20 -40.53 4.40
N ASN A 13 0.05 -41.07 5.59
CA ASN A 13 -0.09 -40.31 6.84
C ASN A 13 1.17 -39.47 7.10
N LYS A 14 1.15 -38.66 8.16
CA LYS A 14 2.28 -37.77 8.49
C LYS A 14 3.59 -38.51 8.79
N ALA A 15 3.52 -39.74 9.29
CA ALA A 15 4.69 -40.57 9.55
C ALA A 15 5.31 -41.06 8.23
N TRP A 16 4.46 -41.49 7.29
CA TRP A 16 4.86 -41.92 5.94
C TRP A 16 5.66 -40.85 5.20
N SER A 17 5.18 -39.60 5.16
CA SER A 17 5.89 -38.50 4.50
C SER A 17 7.21 -38.10 5.15
N ASN A 18 7.44 -38.46 6.43
CA ASN A 18 8.72 -38.20 7.08
C ASN A 18 9.74 -39.32 6.78
N LEU A 19 9.28 -40.56 6.63
CA LEU A 19 10.12 -41.73 6.33
C LEU A 19 10.49 -41.80 4.84
N PHE A 20 9.57 -41.42 3.95
CA PHE A 20 9.76 -41.46 2.49
C PHE A 20 9.50 -40.08 1.88
N PRO A 21 10.33 -39.07 2.18
CA PRO A 21 10.11 -37.68 1.73
C PRO A 21 10.21 -37.51 0.21
N ALA A 22 10.85 -38.46 -0.49
CA ALA A 22 10.94 -38.49 -1.95
C ALA A 22 9.96 -39.49 -2.59
N SER A 23 8.93 -39.93 -1.85
CA SER A 23 7.93 -40.85 -2.40
C SER A 23 7.13 -40.21 -3.53
N ASN A 24 6.94 -40.93 -4.63
CA ASN A 24 6.11 -40.50 -5.75
C ASN A 24 5.11 -41.60 -6.13
N GLN A 25 3.99 -41.18 -6.72
CA GLN A 25 2.99 -42.08 -7.30
C GLN A 25 2.92 -41.86 -8.80
N THR A 26 2.80 -42.93 -9.57
CA THR A 26 2.58 -42.90 -11.03
C THR A 26 1.47 -43.88 -11.38
N PHE A 27 0.54 -43.47 -12.23
CA PHE A 27 -0.53 -44.35 -12.70
C PHE A 27 -0.08 -45.04 -13.99
N LEU A 28 -0.02 -46.37 -13.97
CA LEU A 28 0.32 -47.16 -15.16
C LEU A 28 -0.84 -47.20 -16.15
N GLU A 29 -0.58 -47.79 -17.33
CA GLU A 29 -1.59 -47.96 -18.37
C GLU A 29 -2.72 -48.90 -17.93
N LYS A 30 -3.92 -48.62 -18.43
CA LYS A 30 -5.14 -49.34 -18.11
C LYS A 30 -5.17 -50.66 -18.91
N ARG A 31 -4.78 -51.78 -18.29
CA ARG A 31 -4.89 -53.12 -18.90
C ARG A 31 -6.16 -53.82 -18.41
N GLY A 32 -7.27 -53.65 -19.13
CA GLY A 32 -8.49 -54.45 -18.95
C GLY A 32 -9.31 -54.25 -17.66
N SER A 33 -8.94 -53.32 -16.78
CA SER A 33 -9.67 -52.96 -15.55
C SER A 33 -10.17 -51.52 -15.61
N ASP A 34 -11.25 -51.17 -14.93
CA ASP A 34 -11.70 -49.78 -14.74
C ASP A 34 -10.80 -48.97 -13.78
N HIS A 35 -9.91 -49.65 -13.06
CA HIS A 35 -8.85 -49.11 -12.21
C HIS A 35 -7.49 -49.03 -12.92
N ARG A 36 -6.69 -48.02 -12.60
CA ARG A 36 -5.28 -47.89 -13.03
C ARG A 36 -4.36 -48.44 -11.94
N PRO A 37 -3.41 -49.33 -12.27
CA PRO A 37 -2.38 -49.73 -11.32
C PRO A 37 -1.60 -48.49 -10.83
N VAL A 38 -1.54 -48.30 -9.52
CA VAL A 38 -0.80 -47.20 -8.89
C VAL A 38 0.58 -47.71 -8.51
N TRP A 39 1.61 -47.26 -9.23
CA TRP A 39 3.00 -47.51 -8.89
C TRP A 39 3.47 -46.48 -7.87
N LEU A 40 3.96 -46.92 -6.72
CA LEU A 40 4.38 -46.06 -5.64
C LEU A 40 5.87 -46.28 -5.36
N ASN A 41 6.70 -45.32 -5.75
CA ASN A 41 8.14 -45.38 -5.52
C ASN A 41 8.45 -44.78 -4.15
N LEU A 42 9.11 -45.55 -3.28
CA LEU A 42 9.49 -45.16 -1.92
C LEU A 42 10.94 -44.72 -1.87
N GLY A 43 11.20 -43.46 -2.25
CA GLY A 43 12.54 -42.86 -2.15
C GLY A 43 12.91 -42.46 -0.72
N ALA A 44 13.99 -43.04 -0.20
CA ALA A 44 14.56 -42.69 1.12
C ALA A 44 15.69 -41.63 1.05
N SER A 45 16.29 -41.41 -0.11
CA SER A 45 17.47 -40.54 -0.27
C SER A 45 17.16 -39.32 -1.15
N PRO A 46 17.23 -38.08 -0.62
CA PRO A 46 17.46 -36.92 -1.45
C PRO A 46 18.95 -36.86 -1.82
N ASP A 47 19.25 -36.41 -3.04
CA ASP A 47 20.58 -35.90 -3.39
C ASP A 47 21.11 -35.02 -2.23
N VAL A 48 22.40 -35.12 -1.91
CA VAL A 48 23.02 -34.42 -0.76
C VAL A 48 22.76 -32.92 -0.86
N PHE A 49 21.75 -32.44 -0.14
CA PHE A 49 21.33 -31.04 -0.15
C PHE A 49 22.41 -30.17 0.51
N LYS A 50 23.24 -29.52 -0.30
CA LYS A 50 24.18 -28.50 0.19
C LYS A 50 23.40 -27.20 0.40
N GLY A 51 23.05 -26.90 1.66
CA GLY A 51 22.32 -25.69 1.98
C GLY A 51 23.07 -24.42 1.59
N GLN A 52 22.42 -23.50 0.87
CA GLN A 52 22.97 -22.20 0.54
C GLN A 52 22.91 -21.23 1.74
N PHE A 53 23.92 -20.36 1.86
CA PHE A 53 23.88 -19.28 2.84
C PHE A 53 22.82 -18.23 2.44
N ARG A 54 22.01 -17.81 3.41
CA ARG A 54 21.11 -16.66 3.30
C ARG A 54 21.17 -15.91 4.62
N PHE A 55 21.24 -14.58 4.55
CA PHE A 55 21.31 -13.73 5.74
C PHE A 55 20.07 -13.92 6.64
N ASP A 56 20.32 -14.22 7.91
CA ASP A 56 19.30 -14.46 8.93
C ASP A 56 19.13 -13.20 9.79
N LYS A 57 17.90 -12.70 9.94
CA LYS A 57 17.63 -11.47 10.70
C LYS A 57 18.16 -11.53 12.14
N ARG A 58 18.26 -12.72 12.72
CA ARG A 58 18.76 -12.93 14.09
C ARG A 58 20.23 -12.55 14.26
N PHE A 59 21.04 -12.52 13.19
CA PHE A 59 22.44 -12.06 13.27
C PHE A 59 22.58 -10.62 13.76
N LEU A 60 21.58 -9.77 13.51
CA LEU A 60 21.57 -8.37 13.96
C LEU A 60 21.49 -8.25 15.49
N MET A 61 21.06 -9.30 16.18
CA MET A 61 20.87 -9.30 17.63
C MET A 61 22.14 -9.70 18.38
N GLU A 62 23.19 -10.11 17.67
CA GLU A 62 24.46 -10.54 18.25
C GLU A 62 25.49 -9.40 18.08
N PRO A 63 25.85 -8.66 19.15
CA PRO A 63 26.74 -7.51 19.07
C PRO A 63 28.08 -7.83 18.40
N LYS A 64 28.61 -9.04 18.68
CA LYS A 64 29.86 -9.55 18.08
C LYS A 64 29.81 -9.65 16.57
N VAL A 65 28.64 -9.90 15.96
CA VAL A 65 28.53 -9.94 14.50
C VAL A 65 28.84 -8.56 13.90
N ARG A 66 28.43 -7.48 14.58
CA ARG A 66 28.75 -6.13 14.13
C ARG A 66 30.24 -5.83 14.26
N GLU A 67 30.86 -6.24 15.37
CA GLU A 67 32.31 -6.10 15.56
C GLU A 67 33.08 -6.82 14.45
N GLU A 68 32.71 -8.04 14.11
CA GLU A 68 33.32 -8.82 13.01
C GLU A 68 33.14 -8.15 11.65
N VAL A 69 31.95 -7.62 11.34
CA VAL A 69 31.72 -6.87 10.10
C VAL A 69 32.57 -5.61 10.07
N SER A 70 32.65 -4.87 11.19
CA SER A 70 33.50 -3.69 11.32
C SER A 70 34.98 -4.02 11.15
N LEU A 71 35.46 -5.16 11.69
CA LEU A 71 36.84 -5.60 11.55
C LEU A 71 37.19 -5.95 10.09
N ILE A 72 36.31 -6.68 9.40
CA ILE A 72 36.49 -7.02 7.97
C ILE A 72 36.49 -5.76 7.10
N TRP A 73 35.77 -4.72 7.52
CA TRP A 73 35.69 -3.45 6.80
C TRP A 73 36.71 -2.40 7.26
N ALA A 74 37.37 -2.62 8.41
CA ALA A 74 38.39 -1.74 8.95
C ALA A 74 39.62 -1.74 8.04
N ARG A 75 40.18 -0.56 7.78
CA ARG A 75 41.29 -0.37 6.86
C ARG A 75 42.63 -0.73 7.53
N HIS A 76 42.96 -2.03 7.63
CA HIS A 76 44.29 -2.49 8.09
C HIS A 76 45.05 -3.22 6.96
N GLY A 77 46.27 -2.78 6.64
CA GLY A 77 47.21 -3.49 5.74
C GLY A 77 46.71 -3.76 4.31
N ASP A 78 47.10 -4.92 3.75
CA ASP A 78 46.74 -5.44 2.41
C ASP A 78 45.22 -5.51 2.12
N GLU A 79 44.37 -5.35 3.14
CA GLU A 79 42.91 -5.33 2.99
C GLU A 79 42.36 -4.02 2.37
N ARG A 80 43.22 -3.02 2.12
CA ARG A 80 42.89 -1.83 1.31
C ARG A 80 42.58 -2.17 -0.16
N LEU A 81 43.13 -3.28 -0.68
CA LEU A 81 43.00 -3.67 -2.09
C LEU A 81 41.77 -4.56 -2.36
N LEU A 82 41.02 -4.95 -1.32
CA LEU A 82 39.87 -5.84 -1.47
C LEU A 82 38.62 -5.06 -1.87
N ASP A 83 38.00 -5.48 -2.98
CA ASP A 83 36.72 -4.95 -3.45
C ASP A 83 35.56 -5.30 -2.49
N VAL A 84 34.42 -4.61 -2.63
CA VAL A 84 33.21 -4.87 -1.83
C VAL A 84 32.77 -6.33 -1.93
N SER A 85 32.89 -6.96 -3.10
CA SER A 85 32.45 -8.35 -3.32
C SER A 85 33.26 -9.35 -2.48
N GLN A 86 34.58 -9.17 -2.41
CA GLN A 86 35.50 -9.98 -1.64
C GLN A 86 35.26 -9.83 -0.14
N LYS A 87 35.03 -8.59 0.34
CA LYS A 87 34.68 -8.35 1.74
C LYS A 87 33.32 -8.95 2.11
N ILE A 88 32.32 -8.88 1.23
CA ILE A 88 31.03 -9.58 1.42
C ILE A 88 31.23 -11.10 1.54
N ARG A 89 32.08 -11.70 0.69
CA ARG A 89 32.41 -13.12 0.77
C ARG A 89 33.06 -13.49 2.12
N LYS A 90 33.98 -12.66 2.64
CA LYS A 90 34.55 -12.83 3.99
C LYS A 90 33.47 -12.77 5.07
N CYS A 91 32.59 -11.76 5.05
CA CYS A 91 31.45 -11.64 5.98
C CYS A 91 30.55 -12.88 5.93
N ARG A 92 30.26 -13.39 4.72
CA ARG A 92 29.47 -14.61 4.50
C ARG A 92 30.10 -15.82 5.20
N ASN A 93 31.41 -15.99 5.06
CA ASN A 93 32.14 -17.11 5.64
C ASN A 93 32.09 -17.05 7.17
N VAL A 94 32.34 -15.88 7.76
CA VAL A 94 32.25 -15.68 9.22
C VAL A 94 30.84 -16.01 9.73
N MET A 95 29.79 -15.41 9.15
CA MET A 95 28.41 -15.67 9.57
C MET A 95 27.98 -17.14 9.38
N SER A 96 28.49 -17.80 8.33
CA SER A 96 28.25 -19.24 8.11
C SER A 96 28.88 -20.10 9.21
N GLN A 97 30.07 -19.76 9.70
CA GLN A 97 30.70 -20.43 10.84
C GLN A 97 29.91 -20.19 12.14
N TRP A 98 29.43 -18.97 12.38
CA TRP A 98 28.57 -18.64 13.53
C TRP A 98 27.31 -19.51 13.57
N LYS A 99 26.68 -19.73 12.41
CA LYS A 99 25.51 -20.61 12.28
C LYS A 99 25.81 -22.08 12.62
N LYS A 100 27.05 -22.53 12.44
CA LYS A 100 27.49 -23.90 12.78
C LYS A 100 27.94 -24.04 14.24
N LYS A 101 28.57 -23.01 14.83
CA LYS A 101 29.19 -23.06 16.17
C LYS A 101 28.24 -22.74 17.34
N LYS A 102 27.25 -21.87 17.17
CA LYS A 102 26.23 -21.56 18.21
C LYS A 102 24.96 -22.40 18.00
N ILE A 103 24.25 -22.76 19.09
CA ILE A 103 22.90 -23.35 19.04
C ILE A 103 21.91 -22.29 18.52
N PHE A 104 21.96 -22.04 17.21
CA PHE A 104 21.05 -21.14 16.51
C PHE A 104 19.67 -21.78 16.29
N ASN A 105 19.49 -23.04 16.69
CA ASN A 105 18.20 -23.70 16.74
C ASN A 105 17.42 -23.23 17.96
N ALA A 106 16.50 -22.30 17.74
CA ALA A 106 15.69 -21.72 18.80
C ALA A 106 14.88 -22.77 19.57
N LYS A 107 14.53 -23.90 18.93
CA LYS A 107 13.80 -25.00 19.59
C LYS A 107 14.63 -25.64 20.72
N ASP A 108 15.90 -25.91 20.47
CA ASP A 108 16.79 -26.54 21.47
C ASP A 108 17.06 -25.56 22.62
N LYS A 109 17.22 -24.26 22.29
CA LYS A 109 17.36 -23.18 23.27
C LYS A 109 16.10 -23.00 24.13
N ILE A 110 14.90 -23.09 23.55
CA ILE A 110 13.63 -23.04 24.28
C ILE A 110 13.52 -24.21 25.24
N GLN A 111 13.79 -25.44 24.79
CA GLN A 111 13.72 -26.63 25.65
C GLN A 111 14.70 -26.54 26.83
N LEU A 112 15.93 -26.10 26.58
CA LEU A 112 16.92 -25.90 27.63
C LEU A 112 16.45 -24.88 28.67
N LEU A 113 15.94 -23.73 28.23
CA LEU A 113 15.46 -22.67 29.12
C LEU A 113 14.19 -23.09 29.89
N GLN A 114 13.32 -23.90 29.29
CA GLN A 114 12.16 -24.49 29.97
C GLN A 114 12.59 -25.43 31.10
N ASN A 115 13.51 -26.35 30.81
CA ASN A 115 14.04 -27.28 31.82
C ASN A 115 14.76 -26.52 32.95
N GLN A 116 15.51 -25.46 32.62
CA GLN A 116 16.15 -24.58 33.62
C GLN A 116 15.13 -23.84 34.48
N LEU A 117 14.04 -23.35 33.89
CA LEU A 117 12.97 -22.66 34.61
C LEU A 117 12.26 -23.60 35.58
N GLU A 118 11.90 -24.80 35.12
CA GLU A 118 11.28 -25.85 35.93
C GLU A 118 12.17 -26.27 37.10
N TRP A 119 13.47 -26.48 36.82
CA TRP A 119 14.46 -26.78 37.85
C TRP A 119 14.57 -25.67 38.90
N LEU A 120 14.62 -24.40 38.48
CA LEU A 120 14.70 -23.24 39.40
C LEU A 120 13.42 -23.05 40.23
N GLN A 121 12.25 -23.35 39.67
CA GLN A 121 10.96 -23.26 40.35
C GLN A 121 10.73 -24.40 41.35
N SER A 122 11.37 -25.55 41.12
CA SER A 122 11.25 -26.74 41.98
C SER A 122 12.18 -26.72 43.20
N ARG A 123 12.99 -25.67 43.40
CA ARG A 123 13.88 -25.55 44.57
C ARG A 123 13.11 -25.07 45.79
N SER A 124 13.46 -25.57 46.97
CA SER A 124 12.86 -25.15 48.26
C SER A 124 13.01 -23.65 48.54
N PHE A 125 14.06 -23.02 48.00
CA PHE A 125 14.30 -21.58 48.08
C PHE A 125 14.56 -21.00 46.67
N PRO A 126 13.50 -20.63 45.94
CA PRO A 126 13.63 -20.13 44.57
C PRO A 126 14.26 -18.74 44.53
N CYS A 127 15.32 -18.57 43.73
CA CYS A 127 15.92 -17.25 43.48
C CYS A 127 15.08 -16.50 42.44
N PHE A 128 14.19 -15.62 42.89
CA PHE A 128 13.29 -14.85 42.02
C PHE A 128 13.99 -14.01 40.96
N PHE A 129 15.21 -13.52 41.25
CA PHE A 129 16.04 -12.82 40.26
C PHE A 129 16.39 -13.73 39.07
N LYS A 130 16.95 -14.92 39.34
CA LYS A 130 17.31 -15.90 38.31
C LYS A 130 16.08 -16.43 37.57
N ILE A 131 14.96 -16.64 38.26
CA ILE A 131 13.69 -17.05 37.63
C ILE A 131 13.21 -15.98 36.64
N ASN A 132 13.22 -14.71 37.04
CA ASN A 132 12.81 -13.61 36.15
C ASN A 132 13.77 -13.44 34.96
N GLU A 133 15.07 -13.66 35.17
CA GLU A 133 16.08 -13.66 34.11
C GLU A 133 15.83 -14.79 33.09
N VAL A 134 15.64 -16.03 33.57
CA VAL A 134 15.34 -17.19 32.70
C VAL A 134 14.00 -16.99 31.98
N LYS A 135 12.95 -16.48 32.65
CA LYS A 135 11.68 -16.12 32.00
C LYS A 135 11.85 -15.08 30.89
N ARG A 136 12.65 -14.03 31.11
CA ARG A 136 12.99 -13.05 30.05
C ARG A 136 13.74 -13.71 28.90
N ASN A 137 14.74 -14.53 29.18
CA ASN A 137 15.52 -15.22 28.16
C ASN A 137 14.67 -16.21 27.35
N LEU A 138 13.72 -16.88 27.99
CA LEU A 138 12.75 -17.76 27.34
C LEU A 138 11.82 -16.97 26.41
N MET A 139 11.31 -15.82 26.85
CA MET A 139 10.52 -14.92 25.99
C MET A 139 11.32 -14.40 24.79
N ARG A 140 12.62 -14.09 24.97
CA ARG A 140 13.53 -13.73 23.87
C ARG A 140 13.70 -14.90 22.89
N ALA A 141 13.89 -16.13 23.37
CA ALA A 141 14.01 -17.31 22.52
C ALA A 141 12.74 -17.59 21.71
N TYR A 142 11.55 -17.43 22.31
CA TYR A 142 10.28 -17.51 21.57
C TYR A 142 10.15 -16.43 20.49
N LYS A 143 10.62 -15.20 20.78
CA LYS A 143 10.64 -14.12 19.78
C LYS A 143 11.59 -14.43 18.62
N GLU A 144 12.80 -14.92 18.92
CA GLU A 144 13.77 -15.36 17.92
C GLU A 144 13.20 -16.43 16.99
N GLU A 145 12.52 -17.44 17.57
CA GLU A 145 11.88 -18.51 16.80
C GLU A 145 10.76 -17.95 15.90
N SER A 146 9.92 -17.07 16.45
CA SER A 146 8.85 -16.41 15.69
C SER A 146 9.41 -15.61 14.50
N MET A 147 10.46 -14.83 14.69
CA MET A 147 11.09 -14.05 13.62
C MET A 147 11.69 -14.94 12.53
N PHE A 148 12.30 -16.06 12.91
CA PHE A 148 12.85 -17.02 11.95
C PHE A 148 11.76 -17.60 11.03
N TRP A 149 10.64 -18.04 11.61
CA TRP A 149 9.53 -18.59 10.83
C TRP A 149 8.74 -17.52 10.08
N GLU A 150 8.66 -16.29 10.60
CA GLU A 150 8.12 -15.14 9.88
C GLU A 150 8.93 -14.85 8.60
N GLN A 151 10.26 -14.75 8.71
CA GLN A 151 11.15 -14.52 7.56
C GLN A 151 11.02 -15.62 6.50
N ARG A 152 10.86 -16.89 6.92
CA ARG A 152 10.76 -18.04 6.00
C ARG A 152 9.36 -18.27 5.42
N SER A 153 8.30 -18.01 6.19
CA SER A 153 6.92 -18.16 5.72
C SER A 153 6.55 -17.09 4.71
N ARG A 154 7.19 -15.92 4.76
CA ARG A 154 6.89 -14.75 3.90
C ARG A 154 5.45 -14.25 4.05
N GLU A 155 4.75 -14.65 5.10
CA GLU A 155 3.36 -14.29 5.39
C GLU A 155 3.28 -12.89 6.03
N LYS A 156 2.87 -11.88 5.26
CA LYS A 156 2.92 -10.45 5.66
C LYS A 156 1.79 -9.98 6.61
N TRP A 157 0.83 -10.82 6.97
CA TRP A 157 -0.38 -10.39 7.70
C TRP A 157 -0.26 -10.40 9.23
N LEU A 158 0.86 -10.90 9.76
CA LEU A 158 1.07 -11.06 11.20
C LEU A 158 1.42 -9.73 11.88
N ASN A 159 0.46 -8.80 11.99
CA ASN A 159 0.74 -7.54 12.65
C ASN A 159 0.45 -7.53 14.15
N LYS A 160 -0.38 -8.44 14.71
CA LYS A 160 -0.63 -8.54 16.17
C LYS A 160 -1.14 -9.93 16.61
N GLY A 161 -0.31 -10.68 17.32
CA GLY A 161 -0.78 -11.46 18.49
C GLY A 161 -0.97 -12.98 18.40
N ASP A 162 -0.91 -13.63 17.24
CA ASP A 162 -0.85 -15.10 17.19
C ASP A 162 0.61 -15.54 17.15
N ARG A 163 1.08 -16.21 18.22
CA ARG A 163 2.47 -16.69 18.40
C ARG A 163 2.87 -17.67 17.30
N ASN A 164 4.18 -17.99 17.21
CA ASN A 164 4.71 -19.08 16.40
C ASN A 164 3.88 -20.36 16.64
N SER A 165 3.07 -20.73 15.66
CA SER A 165 2.12 -21.82 15.75
C SER A 165 2.47 -22.90 14.73
N LYS A 166 1.95 -24.12 14.94
CA LYS A 166 1.99 -25.22 13.97
C LYS A 166 1.60 -24.76 12.55
N PHE A 167 0.81 -23.69 12.43
CA PHE A 167 0.47 -23.02 11.19
C PHE A 167 1.70 -22.56 10.38
N PHE A 168 2.65 -21.79 10.93
CA PHE A 168 3.78 -21.27 10.13
C PHE A 168 4.69 -22.39 9.63
N HIS A 169 4.92 -23.39 10.48
CA HIS A 169 5.63 -24.60 10.10
C HIS A 169 4.90 -25.31 8.95
N SER A 170 3.58 -25.41 9.01
CA SER A 170 2.76 -26.03 7.96
C SER A 170 2.73 -25.17 6.69
N ALA A 171 2.62 -23.85 6.79
CA ALA A 171 2.62 -22.92 5.66
C ALA A 171 3.96 -22.98 4.90
N VAL A 172 5.09 -23.00 5.61
CA VAL A 172 6.41 -23.19 4.98
C VAL A 172 6.49 -24.54 4.29
N LYS A 173 6.01 -25.63 4.91
CA LYS A 173 5.99 -26.97 4.30
C LYS A 173 5.11 -27.01 3.03
N VAL A 174 3.91 -26.43 3.08
CA VAL A 174 3.00 -26.34 1.93
C VAL A 174 3.62 -25.51 0.81
N ASN A 175 4.24 -24.37 1.11
CA ASN A 175 4.91 -23.55 0.10
C ASN A 175 6.09 -24.28 -0.53
N ARG A 176 6.89 -25.02 0.26
CA ARG A 176 7.96 -25.87 -0.29
C ARG A 176 7.42 -26.96 -1.18
N SER A 177 6.40 -27.69 -0.75
CA SER A 177 5.76 -28.74 -1.55
C SER A 177 5.20 -28.20 -2.86
N LYS A 178 4.56 -27.02 -2.84
CA LYS A 178 4.05 -26.36 -4.05
C LYS A 178 5.14 -25.92 -5.02
N ASN A 179 6.26 -25.44 -4.50
CA ASN A 179 7.37 -24.93 -5.31
C ASN A 179 8.37 -26.03 -5.72
N HIS A 180 8.26 -27.22 -5.15
CA HIS A 180 9.15 -28.33 -5.45
C HIS A 180 8.84 -28.89 -6.84
N LEU A 181 9.86 -28.89 -7.70
CA LEU A 181 9.76 -29.43 -9.05
C LEU A 181 10.01 -30.93 -9.00
N GLN A 182 8.92 -31.70 -9.12
CA GLN A 182 8.97 -33.15 -9.08
C GLN A 182 9.59 -33.74 -10.36
N LYS A 183 9.10 -33.31 -11.52
CA LYS A 183 9.59 -33.74 -12.83
C LYS A 183 9.48 -32.61 -13.87
N LEU A 184 10.21 -32.72 -14.98
CA LEU A 184 10.07 -31.87 -16.15
C LEU A 184 10.15 -32.71 -17.42
N LYS A 185 9.30 -32.44 -18.41
CA LYS A 185 9.38 -33.07 -19.72
C LYS A 185 10.40 -32.38 -20.61
N ASN A 186 11.24 -33.17 -21.29
CA ASN A 186 12.12 -32.67 -22.35
C ASN A 186 11.32 -32.43 -23.66
N LYS A 187 11.99 -31.96 -24.73
CA LYS A 187 11.34 -31.69 -26.04
C LYS A 187 10.73 -32.94 -26.69
N GLU A 188 11.23 -34.12 -26.37
CA GLU A 188 10.75 -35.42 -26.86
C GLU A 188 9.57 -35.97 -26.04
N GLY A 189 9.16 -35.25 -24.99
CA GLY A 189 8.05 -35.65 -24.11
C GLY A 189 8.43 -36.62 -22.99
N ILE A 190 9.73 -36.89 -22.78
CA ILE A 190 10.27 -37.80 -21.77
C ILE A 190 10.35 -37.08 -20.41
N ASP A 191 9.84 -37.74 -19.36
CA ASP A 191 9.85 -37.22 -17.98
C ASP A 191 11.25 -37.32 -17.34
N GLN A 192 11.82 -36.17 -16.95
CA GLN A 192 13.06 -36.05 -16.21
C GLN A 192 12.80 -35.84 -14.72
N TRP A 193 13.41 -36.67 -13.87
CA TRP A 193 13.10 -36.73 -12.43
C TRP A 193 14.24 -36.18 -11.56
N SER A 194 15.49 -36.46 -11.91
CA SER A 194 16.66 -35.99 -11.15
C SER A 194 16.85 -34.47 -11.29
N ASP A 195 17.37 -33.82 -10.25
CA ASP A 195 17.60 -32.36 -10.29
C ASP A 195 18.60 -31.98 -11.40
N GLY A 196 19.59 -32.83 -11.69
CA GLY A 196 20.52 -32.65 -12.81
C GLY A 196 19.85 -32.71 -14.18
N ALA A 197 19.04 -33.75 -14.45
CA ALA A 197 18.37 -33.87 -15.75
C ALA A 197 17.29 -32.79 -15.95
N LYS A 198 16.58 -32.41 -14.88
CA LYS A 198 15.68 -31.24 -14.90
C LYS A 198 16.43 -29.95 -15.20
N ALA A 199 17.66 -29.80 -14.69
CA ALA A 199 18.50 -28.66 -14.98
C ALA A 199 18.94 -28.61 -16.45
N GLU A 200 19.28 -29.74 -17.06
CA GLU A 200 19.61 -29.82 -18.50
C GLU A 200 18.45 -29.33 -19.38
N VAL A 201 17.23 -29.81 -19.11
CA VAL A 201 16.01 -29.34 -19.81
C VAL A 201 15.84 -27.82 -19.66
N ALA A 202 16.08 -27.29 -18.46
CA ALA A 202 15.97 -25.86 -18.22
C ALA A 202 17.08 -25.05 -18.93
N LEU A 203 18.33 -25.55 -18.92
CA LEU A 203 19.47 -24.90 -19.57
C LEU A 203 19.29 -24.84 -21.09
N GLU A 204 18.88 -25.95 -21.71
CA GLU A 204 18.58 -26.00 -23.15
C GLU A 204 17.49 -24.98 -23.50
N TYR A 205 16.39 -25.00 -22.75
CA TYR A 205 15.26 -24.09 -22.97
C TYR A 205 15.63 -22.61 -22.86
N PHE A 206 16.42 -22.22 -21.84
CA PHE A 206 16.83 -20.82 -21.67
C PHE A 206 17.93 -20.41 -22.65
N SER A 207 18.81 -21.33 -23.04
CA SER A 207 19.80 -21.09 -24.10
C SER A 207 19.11 -20.72 -25.41
N ASP A 208 18.09 -21.48 -25.82
CA ASP A 208 17.28 -21.18 -27.00
C ASP A 208 16.46 -19.89 -26.85
N LEU A 209 15.88 -19.65 -25.67
CA LEU A 209 15.04 -18.47 -25.43
C LEU A 209 15.84 -17.17 -25.49
N PHE A 210 17.04 -17.13 -24.91
CA PHE A 210 17.89 -15.95 -24.82
C PHE A 210 18.88 -15.79 -25.99
N LYS A 211 18.88 -16.71 -26.96
CA LYS A 211 19.62 -16.55 -28.22
C LYS A 211 18.99 -15.48 -29.09
N SER A 212 19.78 -14.51 -29.56
CA SER A 212 19.28 -13.44 -30.42
C SER A 212 18.84 -13.98 -31.78
N SER A 213 17.78 -13.41 -32.35
CA SER A 213 17.41 -13.66 -33.75
C SER A 213 18.20 -12.80 -34.74
N ASN A 214 19.11 -11.94 -34.27
CA ASN A 214 19.87 -10.98 -35.08
C ASN A 214 18.96 -10.18 -36.04
N PRO A 215 17.99 -9.42 -35.50
CA PRO A 215 17.06 -8.68 -36.34
C PRO A 215 17.77 -7.62 -37.20
N ARG A 216 17.21 -7.31 -38.37
CA ARG A 216 17.68 -6.22 -39.23
C ARG A 216 17.59 -4.89 -38.47
N SER A 217 18.48 -3.94 -38.80
CA SER A 217 18.51 -2.63 -38.15
C SER A 217 17.16 -1.92 -38.31
N TYR A 218 16.56 -1.57 -37.17
CA TYR A 218 15.28 -0.86 -37.11
C TYR A 218 15.46 0.67 -37.08
N ALA A 219 16.70 1.15 -37.06
CA ALA A 219 17.02 2.56 -37.00
C ALA A 219 16.34 3.40 -38.10
N PRO A 220 16.27 2.98 -39.38
CA PRO A 220 15.65 3.79 -40.44
C PRO A 220 14.18 4.10 -40.19
N VAL A 221 13.40 3.14 -39.67
CA VAL A 221 11.96 3.35 -39.41
C VAL A 221 11.74 4.29 -38.23
N LEU A 222 12.66 4.28 -37.26
CA LEU A 222 12.62 5.15 -36.08
C LEU A 222 13.14 6.56 -36.34
N GLN A 223 13.74 6.85 -37.51
CA GLN A 223 14.23 8.22 -37.82
C GLN A 223 13.11 9.26 -37.82
N SER A 224 11.89 8.85 -38.17
CA SER A 224 10.70 9.72 -38.16
C SER A 224 10.06 9.88 -36.77
N MET A 225 10.64 9.25 -35.74
CA MET A 225 10.13 9.32 -34.37
C MET A 225 10.45 10.69 -33.75
N GLU A 226 9.46 11.27 -33.09
CA GLU A 226 9.61 12.52 -32.35
C GLU A 226 10.53 12.30 -31.13
N LYS A 227 11.55 13.16 -30.99
CA LYS A 227 12.45 13.16 -29.83
C LYS A 227 11.72 13.72 -28.62
N LYS A 228 11.28 12.84 -27.72
CA LYS A 228 10.58 13.22 -26.50
C LYS A 228 11.51 13.59 -25.34
N VAL A 229 12.75 13.11 -25.37
CA VAL A 229 13.76 13.44 -24.36
C VAL A 229 14.52 14.68 -24.81
N THR A 230 14.38 15.77 -24.05
CA THR A 230 15.03 17.06 -24.36
C THR A 230 16.48 17.10 -23.87
N ALA A 231 17.22 18.13 -24.28
CA ALA A 231 18.59 18.35 -23.82
C ALA A 231 18.64 18.57 -22.30
N GLU A 232 17.68 19.31 -21.74
CA GLU A 232 17.58 19.57 -20.29
C GLU A 232 17.32 18.28 -19.52
N MET A 233 16.45 17.40 -20.04
CA MET A 233 16.22 16.08 -19.44
C MET A 233 17.52 15.27 -19.43
N ASN A 234 18.25 15.24 -20.54
CA ASN A 234 19.53 14.52 -20.61
C ASN A 234 20.55 15.06 -19.60
N CYS A 235 20.67 16.38 -19.44
CA CYS A 235 21.54 17.01 -18.45
C CYS A 235 21.22 16.55 -17.01
N GLU A 236 19.93 16.36 -16.68
CA GLU A 236 19.51 15.83 -15.38
C GLU A 236 19.78 14.32 -15.24
N LEU A 237 19.51 13.55 -16.29
CA LEU A 237 19.68 12.10 -16.30
C LEU A 237 21.15 11.68 -16.14
N THR A 238 22.09 12.44 -16.70
CA THR A 238 23.53 12.11 -16.72
C THR A 238 24.39 12.81 -15.67
N LYS A 239 23.79 13.49 -14.69
CA LYS A 239 24.55 14.12 -13.60
C LYS A 239 25.49 13.13 -12.89
N PRO A 240 26.65 13.57 -12.38
CA PRO A 240 27.47 12.74 -11.50
C PRO A 240 26.63 12.15 -10.35
N ILE A 241 26.84 10.88 -10.03
CA ILE A 241 26.08 10.19 -8.96
C ILE A 241 26.51 10.73 -7.60
N SER A 242 25.56 11.20 -6.78
CA SER A 242 25.87 11.67 -5.42
C SER A 242 25.84 10.55 -4.37
N LYS A 243 26.49 10.77 -3.22
CA LYS A 243 26.46 9.81 -2.09
C LYS A 243 25.05 9.63 -1.54
N GLU A 244 24.26 10.70 -1.56
CA GLU A 244 22.86 10.73 -1.14
C GLU A 244 21.99 9.86 -2.04
N GLU A 245 22.17 9.94 -3.36
CA GLU A 245 21.44 9.12 -4.34
C GLU A 245 21.69 7.63 -4.12
N VAL A 246 22.94 7.22 -3.91
CA VAL A 246 23.31 5.83 -3.65
C VAL A 246 22.64 5.33 -2.37
N LYS A 247 22.75 6.11 -1.28
CA LYS A 247 22.11 5.76 -0.01
C LYS A 247 20.59 5.67 -0.15
N GLU A 248 19.97 6.62 -0.83
CA GLU A 248 18.52 6.62 -1.03
C GLU A 248 18.05 5.45 -1.90
N ALA A 249 18.85 5.04 -2.89
CA ALA A 249 18.60 3.85 -3.70
C ALA A 249 18.71 2.57 -2.85
N MET A 250 19.77 2.42 -2.07
CA MET A 250 19.99 1.25 -1.19
C MET A 250 18.87 1.09 -0.14
N PHE A 251 18.44 2.19 0.47
CA PHE A 251 17.37 2.19 1.47
C PHE A 251 15.96 2.07 0.86
N SER A 252 15.82 2.18 -0.47
CA SER A 252 14.55 1.92 -1.17
C SER A 252 14.32 0.43 -1.48
N ILE A 253 15.35 -0.41 -1.32
CA ILE A 253 15.26 -1.87 -1.54
C ILE A 253 14.54 -2.50 -0.35
N ASP A 254 13.60 -3.42 -0.58
CA ASP A 254 12.92 -4.14 0.51
C ASP A 254 13.95 -4.94 1.31
N PRO A 255 14.13 -4.65 2.62
CA PRO A 255 15.15 -5.31 3.45
C PRO A 255 14.96 -6.83 3.52
N ASN A 256 13.71 -7.30 3.39
CA ASN A 256 13.37 -8.71 3.49
C ASN A 256 13.33 -9.40 2.12
N SER A 257 13.61 -8.72 1.02
CA SER A 257 13.61 -9.35 -0.31
C SER A 257 14.59 -10.53 -0.40
N ALA A 258 14.30 -11.49 -1.28
CA ALA A 258 15.19 -12.64 -1.49
C ALA A 258 16.56 -12.15 -2.01
N PRO A 259 17.68 -12.66 -1.45
CA PRO A 259 19.01 -12.26 -1.87
C PRO A 259 19.39 -12.90 -3.22
N GLY A 260 20.42 -12.34 -3.85
CA GLY A 260 21.06 -12.94 -5.02
C GLY A 260 22.09 -14.01 -4.62
N PRO A 261 23.05 -14.33 -5.51
CA PRO A 261 24.05 -15.37 -5.29
C PRO A 261 24.97 -15.18 -4.08
N ASP A 262 25.18 -13.93 -3.64
CA ASP A 262 25.96 -13.60 -2.44
C ASP A 262 25.29 -14.05 -1.12
N GLY A 263 23.96 -14.25 -1.13
CA GLY A 263 23.17 -14.61 0.05
C GLY A 263 22.89 -13.44 1.02
N MET A 264 23.33 -12.21 0.71
CA MET A 264 23.11 -11.01 1.50
C MET A 264 21.82 -10.30 1.11
N THR A 265 20.96 -10.04 2.10
CA THR A 265 19.69 -9.32 1.90
C THR A 265 19.88 -7.81 1.98
N GLY A 266 18.94 -7.03 1.46
CA GLY A 266 18.96 -5.56 1.62
C GLY A 266 19.07 -5.10 3.08
N LEU A 267 18.54 -5.89 4.02
CA LEU A 267 18.67 -5.65 5.46
C LEU A 267 20.14 -5.56 5.94
N PHE A 268 21.04 -6.37 5.38
CA PHE A 268 22.47 -6.33 5.72
C PHE A 268 23.05 -4.95 5.39
N PHE A 269 22.87 -4.51 4.14
CA PHE A 269 23.39 -3.23 3.66
C PHE A 269 22.81 -2.03 4.41
N GLN A 270 21.51 -2.06 4.71
CA GLN A 270 20.85 -0.97 5.43
C GLN A 270 21.30 -0.88 6.90
N LYS A 271 21.62 -2.02 7.53
CA LYS A 271 22.01 -2.06 8.95
C LYS A 271 23.49 -1.75 9.17
N PHE A 272 24.36 -2.24 8.30
CA PHE A 272 25.81 -2.00 8.37
C PHE A 272 26.26 -0.82 7.49
N TRP A 273 25.35 0.07 7.09
CA TRP A 273 25.64 1.19 6.18
C TRP A 273 26.70 2.14 6.73
N ARG A 274 26.85 2.27 8.06
CA ARG A 274 27.87 3.15 8.64
C ARG A 274 29.27 2.61 8.37
N GLU A 275 29.41 1.29 8.44
CA GLU A 275 30.66 0.57 8.27
C GLU A 275 30.99 0.38 6.78
N ILE A 276 29.99 0.00 5.96
CA ILE A 276 30.22 -0.39 4.56
C ILE A 276 29.90 0.71 3.53
N GLY A 277 29.11 1.71 3.91
CA GLY A 277 28.43 2.60 2.96
C GLY A 277 29.36 3.51 2.17
N GLU A 278 30.50 3.89 2.74
CA GLU A 278 31.50 4.73 2.06
C GLU A 278 32.09 4.00 0.84
N GLN A 279 32.69 2.82 1.06
CA GLN A 279 33.28 2.02 -0.01
C GLN A 279 32.24 1.56 -1.04
N VAL A 280 31.04 1.15 -0.60
CA VAL A 280 29.95 0.80 -1.52
C VAL A 280 29.57 1.96 -2.42
N THR A 281 29.62 3.20 -1.90
CA THR A 281 29.31 4.40 -2.68
C THR A 281 30.39 4.70 -3.70
N GLU A 282 31.67 4.64 -3.31
CA GLU A 282 32.82 4.84 -4.20
C GLU A 282 32.79 3.85 -5.37
N GLU A 283 32.63 2.55 -5.10
CA GLU A 283 32.58 1.53 -6.16
C GLU A 283 31.35 1.68 -7.07
N ILE A 284 30.19 2.07 -6.53
CA ILE A 284 29.02 2.35 -7.38
C ILE A 284 29.27 3.57 -8.29
N GLN A 285 29.87 4.65 -7.77
CA GLN A 285 30.22 5.82 -8.58
C GLN A 285 31.18 5.45 -9.70
N GLU A 286 32.20 4.63 -9.41
CA GLU A 286 33.17 4.14 -10.38
C GLU A 286 32.51 3.34 -11.52
N VAL A 287 31.47 2.56 -11.23
CA VAL A 287 30.71 1.84 -12.28
C VAL A 287 30.06 2.82 -13.27
N PHE A 288 29.55 3.97 -12.83
CA PHE A 288 28.96 4.97 -13.72
C PHE A 288 30.00 5.77 -14.50
N ILE A 289 31.19 5.98 -13.93
CA ILE A 289 32.31 6.67 -14.58
C ILE A 289 32.94 5.77 -15.65
N SER A 290 33.29 4.54 -15.27
CA SER A 290 33.92 3.55 -16.16
C SER A 290 32.97 2.95 -17.18
N GLY A 291 31.67 2.88 -16.88
CA GLY A 291 30.66 2.20 -17.70
C GLY A 291 30.78 0.67 -17.65
N VAL A 292 31.52 0.10 -16.69
CA VAL A 292 31.77 -1.34 -16.58
C VAL A 292 31.19 -1.91 -15.28
N MET A 293 30.37 -2.96 -15.40
CA MET A 293 29.75 -3.65 -14.26
C MET A 293 30.63 -4.80 -13.75
N PRO A 294 30.90 -4.91 -12.44
CA PRO A 294 31.56 -6.06 -11.86
C PRO A 294 30.78 -7.37 -12.10
N LYS A 295 31.47 -8.43 -12.55
CA LYS A 295 30.84 -9.72 -12.89
C LYS A 295 30.05 -10.31 -11.72
N ASP A 296 30.58 -10.20 -10.51
CA ASP A 296 29.94 -10.67 -9.28
C ASP A 296 28.61 -9.98 -8.98
N TRP A 297 28.48 -8.70 -9.31
CA TRP A 297 27.26 -7.93 -9.05
C TRP A 297 26.18 -8.30 -10.04
N ASN A 298 26.56 -8.65 -11.28
CA ASN A 298 25.61 -8.97 -12.33
C ASN A 298 25.25 -10.45 -12.44
N PHE A 299 26.01 -11.33 -11.77
CA PHE A 299 25.67 -12.76 -11.66
C PHE A 299 24.32 -12.94 -10.94
N THR A 300 23.42 -13.70 -11.57
CA THR A 300 22.01 -13.75 -11.18
C THR A 300 21.49 -15.19 -11.14
N TYR A 301 20.73 -15.54 -10.11
CA TYR A 301 20.02 -16.83 -10.10
C TYR A 301 18.64 -16.74 -10.75
N LEU A 302 18.30 -17.70 -11.61
CA LEU A 302 16.96 -17.85 -12.18
C LEU A 302 16.16 -18.85 -11.33
N CYS A 303 15.24 -18.31 -10.52
CA CYS A 303 14.31 -19.10 -9.72
C CYS A 303 13.04 -19.41 -10.51
N LEU A 304 12.64 -20.68 -10.56
CA LEU A 304 11.45 -21.12 -11.29
C LEU A 304 10.24 -21.19 -10.36
N ILE A 305 9.23 -20.37 -10.63
CA ILE A 305 7.97 -20.34 -9.87
C ILE A 305 6.85 -21.00 -10.68
N PRO A 306 6.14 -22.00 -10.13
CA PRO A 306 4.99 -22.62 -10.81
C PRO A 306 3.85 -21.63 -11.08
N LYS A 307 3.34 -21.60 -12.32
CA LYS A 307 2.13 -20.86 -12.71
C LYS A 307 0.87 -21.64 -12.41
N ILE A 308 0.95 -22.97 -12.48
CA ILE A 308 -0.15 -23.91 -12.26
C ILE A 308 0.23 -24.94 -11.18
N PRO A 309 -0.76 -25.61 -10.55
CA PRO A 309 -0.51 -26.79 -9.73
C PRO A 309 0.13 -27.90 -10.58
N HIS A 310 1.16 -28.58 -10.05
CA HIS A 310 1.86 -29.69 -10.70
C HIS A 310 2.42 -29.35 -12.10
N PRO A 311 3.40 -28.43 -12.20
CA PRO A 311 4.00 -28.08 -13.48
C PRO A 311 4.77 -29.27 -14.07
N GLU A 312 4.57 -29.54 -15.37
CA GLU A 312 5.32 -30.59 -16.10
C GLU A 312 6.21 -30.00 -17.21
N LEU A 313 5.86 -28.83 -17.74
CA LEU A 313 6.56 -28.18 -18.85
C LEU A 313 7.28 -26.90 -18.40
N MET A 314 8.35 -26.52 -19.11
CA MET A 314 9.03 -25.23 -18.89
C MET A 314 8.12 -24.02 -19.12
N SER A 315 7.07 -24.14 -19.94
CA SER A 315 6.05 -23.10 -20.14
C SER A 315 5.17 -22.87 -18.90
N ASP A 316 5.03 -23.88 -18.05
CA ASP A 316 4.23 -23.85 -16.81
C ASP A 316 4.96 -23.11 -15.69
N LEU A 317 6.24 -22.79 -15.91
CA LEU A 317 7.11 -22.12 -14.96
C LEU A 317 7.31 -20.65 -15.36
N ARG A 318 7.46 -19.80 -14.34
CA ARG A 318 7.86 -18.40 -14.50
C ARG A 318 9.28 -18.22 -13.97
N PRO A 319 10.23 -17.79 -14.82
CA PRO A 319 11.56 -17.45 -14.34
C PRO A 319 11.54 -16.12 -13.59
N ILE A 320 12.16 -16.06 -12.42
CA ILE A 320 12.40 -14.83 -11.65
C ILE A 320 13.89 -14.70 -11.39
N SER A 321 14.46 -13.57 -11.80
CA SER A 321 15.84 -13.18 -11.60
C SER A 321 16.07 -12.69 -10.17
N LEU A 322 16.88 -13.43 -9.41
CA LEU A 322 17.37 -13.04 -8.09
C LEU A 322 18.69 -12.29 -8.23
N CYS A 323 18.62 -10.99 -8.54
CA CYS A 323 19.80 -10.14 -8.69
C CYS A 323 20.44 -9.79 -7.34
N SER A 324 21.74 -9.50 -7.34
CA SER A 324 22.46 -8.95 -6.18
C SER A 324 21.86 -7.63 -5.71
N VAL A 325 22.05 -7.30 -4.43
CA VAL A 325 21.55 -6.03 -3.87
C VAL A 325 22.33 -4.83 -4.45
N LEU A 326 23.62 -5.00 -4.73
CA LEU A 326 24.47 -3.97 -5.32
C LEU A 326 24.00 -3.59 -6.72
N TYR A 327 23.72 -4.58 -7.59
CA TYR A 327 23.11 -4.31 -8.89
C TYR A 327 21.74 -3.63 -8.76
N LYS A 328 20.88 -4.08 -7.82
CA LYS A 328 19.57 -3.45 -7.59
C LYS A 328 19.72 -1.98 -7.19
N CYS A 329 20.80 -1.60 -6.50
CA CYS A 329 21.11 -0.21 -6.17
C CYS A 329 21.34 0.61 -7.45
N ILE A 330 22.19 0.14 -8.36
CA ILE A 330 22.46 0.79 -9.66
C ILE A 330 21.17 0.91 -10.49
N ALA A 331 20.41 -0.18 -10.63
CA ALA A 331 19.14 -0.18 -11.34
C ALA A 331 18.14 0.81 -10.73
N LYS A 332 18.10 0.94 -9.39
CA LYS A 332 17.24 1.90 -8.69
C LYS A 332 17.64 3.36 -8.91
N ILE A 333 18.94 3.67 -9.02
CA ILE A 333 19.42 5.01 -9.34
C ILE A 333 18.91 5.43 -10.73
N LEU A 334 19.12 4.57 -11.74
CA LEU A 334 18.65 4.81 -13.11
C LEU A 334 17.12 4.99 -13.16
N VAL A 335 16.36 4.14 -12.47
CA VAL A 335 14.91 4.27 -12.39
C VAL A 335 14.50 5.59 -11.75
N LYS A 336 15.10 5.99 -10.62
CA LYS A 336 14.73 7.22 -9.93
C LYS A 336 14.99 8.47 -10.76
N ARG A 337 16.05 8.49 -11.57
CA ARG A 337 16.35 9.60 -12.48
C ARG A 337 15.35 9.68 -13.64
N MET A 338 14.94 8.54 -14.19
CA MET A 338 14.01 8.48 -15.32
C MET A 338 12.53 8.70 -14.91
N GLN A 339 12.14 8.23 -13.72
CA GLN A 339 10.75 8.17 -13.27
C GLN A 339 9.99 9.51 -13.34
N PRO A 340 10.58 10.68 -12.99
CA PRO A 340 9.90 11.97 -13.10
C PRO A 340 9.48 12.34 -14.53
N TRP A 341 10.20 11.85 -15.53
CA TRP A 341 10.03 12.21 -16.94
C TRP A 341 9.10 11.26 -17.70
N LEU A 342 8.80 10.08 -17.15
CA LEU A 342 8.03 9.03 -17.84
C LEU A 342 6.65 9.49 -18.34
N GLN A 343 5.97 10.41 -17.64
CA GLN A 343 4.67 10.92 -18.10
C GLN A 343 4.76 11.69 -19.42
N GLN A 344 5.88 12.37 -19.66
CA GLN A 344 6.14 13.17 -20.85
C GLN A 344 6.69 12.28 -21.98
N ILE A 345 7.51 11.29 -21.63
CA ILE A 345 8.18 10.40 -22.59
C ILE A 345 7.24 9.30 -23.10
N VAL A 346 6.41 8.70 -22.22
CA VAL A 346 5.54 7.56 -22.60
C VAL A 346 4.20 8.06 -23.14
N SER A 347 3.73 7.52 -24.26
CA SER A 347 2.48 7.91 -24.91
C SER A 347 1.24 7.64 -24.04
N VAL A 348 0.19 8.44 -24.20
CA VAL A 348 -1.02 8.41 -23.35
C VAL A 348 -1.80 7.08 -23.40
N ASN A 349 -1.60 6.28 -24.45
CA ASN A 349 -2.23 4.98 -24.65
C ASN A 349 -1.59 3.84 -23.82
N GLN A 350 -0.43 4.08 -23.20
CA GLN A 350 0.25 3.13 -22.33
C GLN A 350 0.07 3.55 -20.86
N SER A 351 -0.69 2.76 -20.10
CA SER A 351 -1.04 3.10 -18.71
C SER A 351 -0.21 2.37 -17.66
N ALA A 352 0.59 1.37 -18.03
CA ALA A 352 1.39 0.60 -17.08
C ALA A 352 2.68 1.33 -16.65
N PHE A 353 3.04 1.20 -15.37
CA PHE A 353 4.29 1.69 -14.76
C PHE A 353 4.60 3.20 -14.91
N VAL A 354 3.67 4.01 -15.40
CA VAL A 354 3.77 5.47 -15.44
C VAL A 354 3.04 6.06 -14.25
N SER A 355 3.71 6.95 -13.51
CA SER A 355 3.11 7.60 -12.33
C SER A 355 1.80 8.31 -12.70
N GLU A 356 0.85 8.36 -11.78
CA GLU A 356 -0.48 8.97 -11.93
C GLU A 356 -1.41 8.39 -13.01
N ARG A 357 -0.97 7.42 -13.83
CA ARG A 357 -1.85 6.66 -14.72
C ARG A 357 -2.42 5.47 -13.97
N LEU A 358 -3.74 5.29 -14.03
CA LEU A 358 -4.41 4.25 -13.27
C LEU A 358 -4.82 3.10 -14.19
N ILE A 359 -4.62 1.86 -13.72
CA ILE A 359 -5.12 0.66 -14.42
C ILE A 359 -6.63 0.71 -14.68
N SER A 360 -7.38 1.40 -13.81
CA SER A 360 -8.82 1.63 -13.99
C SER A 360 -9.13 2.43 -15.24
N ASP A 361 -8.25 3.35 -15.67
CA ASP A 361 -8.50 4.21 -16.82
C ASP A 361 -8.54 3.36 -18.11
N ASN A 362 -7.58 2.45 -18.27
CA ASN A 362 -7.58 1.47 -19.37
C ASN A 362 -8.81 0.55 -19.34
N ILE A 363 -9.21 0.08 -18.16
CA ILE A 363 -10.41 -0.76 -18.02
C ILE A 363 -11.65 0.01 -18.47
N ILE A 364 -11.80 1.26 -18.01
CA ILE A 364 -12.95 2.11 -18.33
C ILE A 364 -13.04 2.34 -19.84
N ILE A 365 -11.94 2.73 -20.49
CA ILE A 365 -11.91 2.97 -21.94
C ILE A 365 -12.23 1.67 -22.70
N ALA A 366 -11.56 0.56 -22.37
CA ALA A 366 -11.78 -0.73 -23.03
C ALA A 366 -13.24 -1.19 -22.89
N HIS A 367 -13.81 -1.11 -21.70
CA HIS A 367 -15.22 -1.46 -21.48
C HIS A 367 -16.19 -0.57 -22.24
N GLU A 368 -15.89 0.73 -22.33
CA GLU A 368 -16.74 1.67 -23.05
C GLU A 368 -16.69 1.44 -24.57
N ALA A 369 -15.50 1.15 -25.11
CA ALA A 369 -15.28 0.78 -26.50
C ALA A 369 -15.98 -0.54 -26.85
N VAL A 370 -15.80 -1.60 -26.05
CA VAL A 370 -16.47 -2.90 -26.27
C VAL A 370 -17.99 -2.77 -26.11
N HIS A 371 -18.48 -1.92 -25.20
CA HIS A 371 -19.91 -1.62 -25.12
C HIS A 371 -20.42 -0.86 -26.35
N ALA A 372 -19.60 0.00 -26.96
CA ALA A 372 -19.94 0.73 -28.18
C ALA A 372 -20.15 -0.18 -29.39
N LEU A 373 -19.34 -1.24 -29.51
CA LEU A 373 -19.48 -2.28 -30.55
C LEU A 373 -20.89 -2.90 -30.60
N ARG A 374 -21.66 -2.82 -29.51
CA ARG A 374 -23.04 -3.31 -29.44
C ARG A 374 -24.08 -2.20 -29.51
N SER A 375 -23.80 -1.12 -28.80
CA SER A 375 -24.81 -0.11 -28.46
C SER A 375 -24.85 1.09 -29.41
N HIS A 376 -23.73 1.41 -30.08
CA HIS A 376 -23.58 2.64 -30.84
C HIS A 376 -23.77 2.38 -32.35
N PRO A 377 -24.71 3.04 -33.05
CA PRO A 377 -25.08 2.68 -34.43
C PRO A 377 -23.94 2.62 -35.44
N ALA A 378 -23.06 3.64 -35.47
CA ALA A 378 -21.90 3.67 -36.38
C ALA A 378 -20.83 2.63 -35.99
N ILE A 379 -20.38 2.66 -34.74
CA ILE A 379 -19.33 1.76 -34.24
C ILE A 379 -19.74 0.27 -34.32
N ALA A 380 -21.00 -0.06 -34.05
CA ALA A 380 -21.49 -1.43 -34.10
C ALA A 380 -21.48 -2.06 -35.49
N LYS A 381 -21.46 -1.23 -36.54
CA LYS A 381 -21.41 -1.67 -37.94
C LYS A 381 -19.97 -1.75 -38.45
N ASP A 382 -19.14 -0.78 -38.09
CA ASP A 382 -17.91 -0.51 -38.83
C ASP A 382 -16.62 -0.84 -38.04
N PHE A 383 -16.68 -1.27 -36.77
CA PHE A 383 -15.47 -1.46 -35.94
C PHE A 383 -15.35 -2.84 -35.30
N ILE A 384 -14.11 -3.18 -34.94
CA ILE A 384 -13.74 -4.35 -34.14
C ILE A 384 -12.77 -3.95 -33.02
N ALA A 385 -12.64 -4.82 -32.02
CA ALA A 385 -11.58 -4.75 -31.02
C ALA A 385 -10.78 -6.06 -31.03
N VAL A 386 -9.46 -5.95 -31.21
CA VAL A 386 -8.54 -7.10 -31.27
C VAL A 386 -7.68 -7.09 -30.01
N LYS A 387 -7.91 -8.07 -29.13
CA LYS A 387 -7.10 -8.27 -27.93
C LYS A 387 -5.98 -9.25 -28.26
N THR A 388 -4.74 -8.88 -27.95
CA THR A 388 -3.57 -9.74 -28.18
C THR A 388 -2.80 -9.98 -26.88
N ASP A 389 -2.24 -11.19 -26.74
CA ASP A 389 -1.36 -11.58 -25.62
C ASP A 389 0.07 -11.77 -26.13
N MET A 390 1.06 -11.10 -25.52
CA MET A 390 2.46 -11.24 -25.91
C MET A 390 3.11 -12.44 -25.21
N SER A 391 3.65 -13.37 -25.99
CA SER A 391 4.35 -14.55 -25.46
C SER A 391 5.73 -14.18 -24.93
N LYS A 392 5.96 -14.42 -23.63
CA LYS A 392 7.26 -14.22 -22.97
C LYS A 392 7.84 -12.82 -23.22
N ALA A 393 7.01 -11.80 -23.01
CA ALA A 393 7.26 -10.43 -23.44
C ALA A 393 8.61 -9.83 -22.97
N TYR A 394 9.06 -10.16 -21.76
CA TYR A 394 10.37 -9.71 -21.24
C TYR A 394 11.54 -10.50 -21.85
N ASP A 395 11.40 -11.81 -21.97
CA ASP A 395 12.51 -12.73 -22.24
C ASP A 395 13.01 -12.65 -23.70
N ARG A 396 12.21 -12.07 -24.60
CA ARG A 396 12.48 -12.02 -26.04
C ARG A 396 12.95 -10.67 -26.58
N VAL A 397 13.00 -9.63 -25.74
CA VAL A 397 13.34 -8.27 -26.19
C VAL A 397 14.75 -8.21 -26.76
N GLU A 398 14.89 -7.86 -28.04
CA GLU A 398 16.17 -7.68 -28.71
C GLU A 398 16.86 -6.38 -28.24
N TRP A 399 18.11 -6.49 -27.79
CA TRP A 399 18.85 -5.36 -27.22
C TRP A 399 19.27 -4.33 -28.27
N SER A 400 19.57 -4.78 -29.50
CA SER A 400 19.89 -3.90 -30.63
C SER A 400 18.74 -2.95 -30.94
N TYR A 401 17.51 -3.47 -30.98
CA TYR A 401 16.29 -2.68 -31.13
C TYR A 401 16.13 -1.66 -29.99
N LEU A 402 16.26 -2.09 -28.74
CA LEU A 402 16.09 -1.21 -27.57
C LEU A 402 17.11 -0.06 -27.61
N ARG A 403 18.37 -0.34 -27.94
CA ARG A 403 19.42 0.68 -28.12
C ARG A 403 19.03 1.70 -29.19
N SER A 404 18.63 1.24 -30.38
CA SER A 404 18.21 2.12 -31.48
C SER A 404 16.98 2.97 -31.11
N LEU A 405 16.02 2.39 -30.38
CA LEU A 405 14.83 3.09 -29.90
C LEU A 405 15.16 4.19 -28.91
N LEU A 406 15.98 3.92 -27.89
CA LEU A 406 16.35 4.93 -26.89
C LEU A 406 17.07 6.12 -27.55
N LEU A 407 17.96 5.87 -28.51
CA LEU A 407 18.62 6.93 -29.28
C LEU A 407 17.62 7.73 -30.12
N ALA A 408 16.68 7.07 -30.79
CA ALA A 408 15.64 7.74 -31.57
C ALA A 408 14.70 8.61 -30.71
N MET A 409 14.42 8.19 -29.48
CA MET A 409 13.63 8.96 -28.51
C MET A 409 14.37 10.19 -27.95
N GLY A 410 15.68 10.32 -28.20
CA GLY A 410 16.50 11.46 -27.80
C GLY A 410 17.36 11.23 -26.55
N PHE A 411 17.45 10.00 -26.00
CA PHE A 411 18.37 9.73 -24.89
C PHE A 411 19.82 9.87 -25.36
N CYS A 412 20.66 10.51 -24.54
CA CYS A 412 22.08 10.67 -24.87
C CYS A 412 22.84 9.33 -24.80
N GLY A 413 23.94 9.22 -25.55
CA GLY A 413 24.73 7.99 -25.66
C GLY A 413 25.18 7.41 -24.31
N ILE A 414 25.68 8.26 -23.39
CA ILE A 414 26.13 7.84 -22.06
C ILE A 414 25.01 7.12 -21.27
N TRP A 415 23.80 7.67 -21.28
CA TRP A 415 22.65 7.05 -20.62
C TRP A 415 22.33 5.69 -21.24
N VAL A 416 22.35 5.62 -22.57
CA VAL A 416 22.12 4.35 -23.30
C VAL A 416 23.19 3.33 -22.93
N GLU A 417 24.47 3.70 -22.83
CA GLU A 417 25.53 2.79 -22.39
C GLU A 417 25.30 2.26 -20.96
N TRP A 418 24.88 3.09 -20.02
CA TRP A 418 24.55 2.63 -18.66
C TRP A 418 23.40 1.62 -18.64
N ILE A 419 22.38 1.83 -19.47
CA ILE A 419 21.28 0.86 -19.65
C ILE A 419 21.80 -0.43 -20.27
N MET A 420 22.61 -0.33 -21.33
CA MET A 420 23.15 -1.48 -22.05
C MET A 420 24.05 -2.32 -21.14
N MET A 421 24.95 -1.70 -20.38
CA MET A 421 25.76 -2.35 -19.35
C MET A 421 24.89 -3.19 -18.40
N CYS A 422 23.73 -2.68 -17.98
CA CYS A 422 22.82 -3.38 -17.08
C CYS A 422 22.13 -4.59 -17.71
N ILE A 423 21.86 -4.60 -19.02
CA ILE A 423 21.06 -5.67 -19.65
C ILE A 423 21.92 -6.67 -20.44
N SER A 424 23.07 -6.27 -20.98
CA SER A 424 23.87 -7.11 -21.89
C SER A 424 25.03 -7.86 -21.24
N SER A 425 25.45 -7.46 -20.03
CA SER A 425 26.54 -8.13 -19.28
C SER A 425 26.15 -9.20 -18.23
N PRO A 426 24.88 -9.53 -17.92
CA PRO A 426 24.57 -10.48 -16.86
C PRO A 426 24.85 -11.93 -17.27
N SER A 427 25.12 -12.79 -16.28
CA SER A 427 25.19 -14.25 -16.46
C SER A 427 24.25 -14.94 -15.47
N PHE A 428 23.64 -16.05 -15.90
CA PHE A 428 22.62 -16.75 -15.13
C PHE A 428 23.05 -18.16 -14.71
N ALA A 429 22.63 -18.58 -13.52
CA ALA A 429 22.54 -20.00 -13.15
C ALA A 429 21.09 -20.33 -12.76
N VAL A 430 20.59 -21.50 -13.18
CA VAL A 430 19.20 -21.90 -12.95
C VAL A 430 19.08 -22.60 -11.59
N LEU A 431 18.10 -22.21 -10.78
CA LEU A 431 17.80 -22.88 -9.52
C LEU A 431 16.77 -23.99 -9.73
N ILE A 432 17.19 -25.24 -9.58
CA ILE A 432 16.31 -26.40 -9.47
C ILE A 432 16.29 -26.82 -8.01
N ASN A 433 15.12 -26.76 -7.36
CA ASN A 433 14.93 -27.17 -5.96
C ASN A 433 15.97 -26.56 -4.97
N ASP A 434 16.22 -25.24 -5.10
CA ASP A 434 17.21 -24.45 -4.32
C ASP A 434 18.70 -24.80 -4.58
N GLN A 435 19.02 -25.59 -5.62
CA GLN A 435 20.39 -25.86 -6.08
C GLN A 435 20.69 -25.16 -7.42
N PRO A 436 21.86 -24.50 -7.58
CA PRO A 436 22.21 -23.79 -8.81
C PRO A 436 22.87 -24.72 -9.82
N PHE A 437 22.46 -24.61 -11.09
CA PHE A 437 22.98 -25.40 -12.20
C PHE A 437 23.33 -24.54 -13.42
N GLY A 438 24.42 -24.91 -14.07
CA GLY A 438 24.91 -24.33 -15.32
C GLY A 438 25.31 -22.86 -15.25
N LEU A 439 25.77 -22.34 -16.39
CA LEU A 439 26.07 -20.93 -16.61
C LEU A 439 25.55 -20.53 -18.00
N LEU A 440 24.63 -19.58 -18.05
CA LEU A 440 24.03 -19.07 -19.28
C LEU A 440 24.44 -17.60 -19.49
N SER A 441 24.84 -17.28 -20.72
CA SER A 441 25.11 -15.91 -21.17
C SER A 441 24.03 -15.51 -22.18
N PRO A 442 23.04 -14.69 -21.78
CA PRO A 442 21.97 -14.25 -22.67
C PRO A 442 22.52 -13.36 -23.80
N GLN A 443 21.82 -13.33 -24.93
CA GLN A 443 22.05 -12.40 -26.05
C GLN A 443 20.87 -11.45 -26.28
N ARG A 444 19.74 -11.69 -25.59
CA ARG A 444 18.54 -10.87 -25.58
C ARG A 444 17.77 -11.04 -24.28
N GLY A 445 16.72 -10.23 -24.12
CA GLY A 445 15.74 -10.33 -23.05
C GLY A 445 16.02 -9.38 -21.87
N LEU A 446 15.00 -9.21 -21.03
CA LEU A 446 15.03 -8.37 -19.83
C LEU A 446 14.80 -9.25 -18.59
N ARG A 447 15.43 -8.90 -17.47
CA ARG A 447 15.37 -9.70 -16.24
C ARG A 447 14.02 -9.56 -15.52
N GLN A 448 13.31 -10.67 -15.33
CA GLN A 448 12.06 -10.66 -14.58
C GLN A 448 12.32 -10.55 -13.07
N GLY A 449 11.99 -9.40 -12.47
CA GLY A 449 12.25 -9.11 -11.05
C GLY A 449 13.35 -8.07 -10.82
N ASP A 450 13.97 -7.58 -11.89
CA ASP A 450 14.84 -6.40 -11.87
C ASP A 450 14.00 -5.10 -11.77
N PRO A 451 14.36 -4.13 -10.91
CA PRO A 451 13.71 -2.83 -10.84
C PRO A 451 13.66 -2.03 -12.15
N LEU A 452 14.67 -2.17 -13.03
CA LEU A 452 14.80 -1.36 -14.26
C LEU A 452 13.95 -1.93 -15.42
N SER A 453 13.93 -3.25 -15.56
CA SER A 453 13.27 -3.96 -16.66
C SER A 453 11.82 -3.54 -16.98
N PRO A 454 10.90 -3.28 -16.01
CA PRO A 454 9.54 -2.84 -16.31
C PRO A 454 9.45 -1.52 -17.08
N PHE A 455 10.36 -0.58 -16.79
CA PHE A 455 10.37 0.73 -17.45
C PHE A 455 10.94 0.64 -18.86
N LEU A 456 12.00 -0.16 -19.05
CA LEU A 456 12.54 -0.45 -20.37
C LEU A 456 11.52 -1.16 -21.26
N PHE A 457 10.73 -2.06 -20.70
CA PHE A 457 9.66 -2.72 -21.43
C PHE A 457 8.59 -1.73 -21.90
N VAL A 458 8.18 -0.80 -21.03
CA VAL A 458 7.23 0.26 -21.41
C VAL A 458 7.79 1.15 -22.52
N LEU A 459 9.06 1.54 -22.43
CA LEU A 459 9.71 2.32 -23.50
C LEU A 459 9.78 1.51 -24.81
N CYS A 460 10.09 0.21 -24.74
CA CYS A 460 10.10 -0.69 -25.90
C CYS A 460 8.77 -0.68 -26.68
N THR A 461 7.64 -0.55 -25.97
CA THR A 461 6.31 -0.46 -26.62
C THR A 461 6.05 0.86 -27.34
N GLU A 462 6.83 1.93 -27.10
CA GLU A 462 6.67 3.21 -27.80
C GLU A 462 6.96 3.11 -29.29
N GLY A 463 7.82 2.18 -29.71
CA GLY A 463 8.03 1.94 -31.14
C GLY A 463 6.79 1.38 -31.84
N LEU A 464 6.00 0.53 -31.18
CA LEU A 464 4.71 0.07 -31.71
C LEU A 464 3.70 1.23 -31.74
N THR A 465 3.64 2.03 -30.68
CA THR A 465 2.81 3.24 -30.64
C THR A 465 3.14 4.19 -31.80
N HIS A 466 4.43 4.38 -32.11
CA HIS A 466 4.88 5.19 -33.25
C HIS A 466 4.35 4.65 -34.57
N LEU A 467 4.51 3.34 -34.85
CA LEU A 467 3.99 2.71 -36.07
C LEU A 467 2.48 2.90 -36.22
N MET A 468 1.73 2.67 -35.14
CA MET A 468 0.28 2.85 -35.13
C MET A 468 -0.12 4.31 -35.40
N ASN A 469 0.60 5.28 -34.83
CA ASN A 469 0.38 6.70 -35.06
C ASN A 469 0.73 7.12 -36.50
N VAL A 470 1.75 6.51 -37.13
CA VAL A 470 2.09 6.74 -38.54
C VAL A 470 1.00 6.16 -39.44
N ALA A 471 0.56 4.93 -39.18
CA ALA A 471 -0.52 4.30 -39.94
C ALA A 471 -1.83 5.10 -39.87
N ASN A 472 -2.16 5.64 -38.69
CA ASN A 472 -3.34 6.49 -38.51
C ASN A 472 -3.20 7.85 -39.21
N ARG A 473 -2.04 8.50 -39.15
CA ARG A 473 -1.77 9.76 -39.88
C ARG A 473 -1.92 9.57 -41.40
N ASN A 474 -1.50 8.43 -41.92
CA ASN A 474 -1.57 8.10 -43.34
C ASN A 474 -2.91 7.46 -43.76
N ARG A 475 -3.93 7.42 -42.89
CA ARG A 475 -5.25 6.81 -43.15
C ARG A 475 -5.20 5.33 -43.58
N ILE A 476 -4.16 4.61 -43.16
CA ILE A 476 -4.02 3.16 -43.36
C ILE A 476 -4.84 2.39 -42.31
N LEU A 477 -4.91 2.94 -41.09
CA LEU A 477 -5.68 2.41 -39.97
C LEU A 477 -6.50 3.54 -39.33
N ASP A 478 -7.79 3.34 -39.15
CA ASP A 478 -8.63 4.29 -38.42
C ASP A 478 -8.99 3.75 -37.04
N GLY A 479 -8.67 4.54 -36.01
CA GLY A 479 -9.10 4.24 -34.64
C GLY A 479 -10.58 4.55 -34.38
N MET A 480 -11.07 4.12 -33.22
CA MET A 480 -12.44 4.38 -32.78
C MET A 480 -12.56 5.78 -32.18
N SER A 481 -13.58 6.53 -32.57
CA SER A 481 -14.00 7.79 -31.94
C SER A 481 -15.52 7.87 -31.83
N PHE A 482 -16.03 8.61 -30.85
CA PHE A 482 -17.46 8.90 -30.66
C PHE A 482 -17.92 10.23 -31.28
N SER A 483 -17.00 11.16 -31.49
CA SER A 483 -17.26 12.47 -32.10
C SER A 483 -16.01 12.97 -32.83
N GLU A 484 -16.17 13.96 -33.71
CA GLU A 484 -15.04 14.57 -34.44
C GLU A 484 -14.07 15.30 -33.51
N GLU A 485 -14.59 15.96 -32.48
CA GLU A 485 -13.80 16.65 -31.44
C GLU A 485 -13.20 15.67 -30.40
N GLY A 486 -13.61 14.39 -30.44
CA GLY A 486 -13.21 13.36 -29.49
C GLY A 486 -11.85 12.73 -29.81
N PRO A 487 -11.15 12.15 -28.81
CA PRO A 487 -9.90 11.46 -29.06
C PRO A 487 -10.15 10.16 -29.85
N THR A 488 -9.41 9.99 -30.94
CA THR A 488 -9.38 8.71 -31.67
C THR A 488 -8.47 7.72 -30.94
N VAL A 489 -9.02 6.55 -30.59
CA VAL A 489 -8.28 5.49 -29.90
C VAL A 489 -8.13 4.29 -30.85
N HIS A 490 -6.88 4.00 -31.23
CA HIS A 490 -6.53 2.83 -32.08
C HIS A 490 -5.79 1.72 -31.31
N HIS A 491 -5.19 2.02 -30.16
CA HIS A 491 -4.65 1.01 -29.25
C HIS A 491 -4.71 1.43 -27.77
N LEU A 492 -4.69 0.46 -26.88
CA LEU A 492 -4.51 0.59 -25.44
C LEU A 492 -3.52 -0.46 -24.97
N PHE A 493 -2.48 -0.03 -24.28
CA PHE A 493 -1.47 -0.92 -23.70
C PHE A 493 -1.50 -0.85 -22.17
N PHE A 494 -1.38 -2.02 -21.56
CA PHE A 494 -1.05 -2.16 -20.16
C PHE A 494 0.05 -3.22 -20.02
N ALA A 495 1.30 -2.77 -20.11
CA ALA A 495 2.44 -3.66 -20.24
C ALA A 495 2.26 -4.61 -21.43
N ASP A 496 2.18 -5.92 -21.20
CA ASP A 496 2.06 -6.97 -22.22
C ASP A 496 0.62 -7.21 -22.70
N ASP A 497 -0.39 -6.76 -21.96
CA ASP A 497 -1.79 -6.79 -22.37
C ASP A 497 -2.07 -5.66 -23.37
N SER A 498 -2.43 -6.03 -24.60
CA SER A 498 -2.66 -5.09 -25.70
C SER A 498 -4.07 -5.23 -26.28
N LEU A 499 -4.74 -4.09 -26.49
CA LEU A 499 -6.05 -4.00 -27.14
C LEU A 499 -5.97 -3.03 -28.31
N PHE A 500 -6.26 -3.49 -29.52
CA PHE A 500 -6.31 -2.68 -30.74
C PHE A 500 -7.75 -2.43 -31.15
N LEU A 501 -8.03 -1.24 -31.67
CA LEU A 501 -9.32 -0.80 -32.17
C LEU A 501 -9.14 -0.32 -33.61
N CYS A 502 -9.84 -0.94 -34.56
CA CYS A 502 -9.79 -0.57 -35.96
C CYS A 502 -11.12 -0.85 -36.65
N ARG A 503 -11.26 -0.41 -37.91
CA ARG A 503 -12.46 -0.72 -38.69
C ARG A 503 -12.55 -2.21 -39.04
N ALA A 504 -13.77 -2.69 -39.18
CA ALA A 504 -14.13 -4.04 -39.60
C ALA A 504 -13.92 -4.23 -41.12
N GLU A 505 -12.75 -3.85 -41.62
CA GLU A 505 -12.37 -3.92 -43.03
C GLU A 505 -11.12 -4.79 -43.19
N VAL A 506 -11.13 -5.69 -44.17
CA VAL A 506 -10.02 -6.63 -44.40
C VAL A 506 -8.69 -5.91 -44.64
N ASN A 507 -8.70 -4.80 -45.38
CA ASN A 507 -7.49 -4.02 -45.67
C ASN A 507 -6.86 -3.43 -44.39
N GLN A 508 -7.68 -2.88 -43.48
CA GLN A 508 -7.20 -2.34 -42.20
C GLN A 508 -6.68 -3.46 -41.30
N VAL A 509 -7.39 -4.57 -41.24
CA VAL A 509 -6.97 -5.73 -40.44
C VAL A 509 -5.64 -6.32 -40.95
N GLN A 510 -5.45 -6.42 -42.26
CA GLN A 510 -4.19 -6.82 -42.86
C GLN A 510 -3.06 -5.82 -42.57
N ALA A 511 -3.35 -4.51 -42.58
CA ALA A 511 -2.38 -3.50 -42.20
C ALA A 511 -1.95 -3.63 -40.72
N LEU A 512 -2.91 -3.87 -39.82
CA LEU A 512 -2.62 -4.15 -38.41
C LEU A 512 -1.73 -5.39 -38.28
N ASN A 513 -2.06 -6.48 -38.98
CA ASN A 513 -1.26 -7.70 -38.94
C ASN A 513 0.19 -7.46 -39.44
N LYS A 514 0.35 -6.70 -40.54
CA LYS A 514 1.67 -6.32 -41.06
C LYS A 514 2.48 -5.51 -40.05
N ILE A 515 1.86 -4.54 -39.37
CA ILE A 515 2.53 -3.75 -38.33
C ILE A 515 2.98 -4.64 -37.17
N LEU A 516 2.13 -5.55 -36.73
CA LEU A 516 2.42 -6.47 -35.63
C LEU A 516 3.53 -7.46 -35.97
N LEU A 517 3.53 -8.03 -37.18
CA LEU A 517 4.60 -8.89 -37.67
C LEU A 517 5.92 -8.13 -37.77
N PHE A 518 5.91 -6.94 -38.37
CA PHE A 518 7.09 -6.11 -38.51
C PHE A 518 7.69 -5.70 -37.15
N TYR A 519 6.83 -5.31 -36.20
CA TYR A 519 7.25 -5.04 -34.82
C TYR A 519 7.80 -6.29 -34.13
N GLY A 520 7.17 -7.45 -34.33
CA GLY A 520 7.62 -8.73 -33.78
C GLY A 520 9.00 -9.14 -34.30
N GLU A 521 9.25 -8.98 -35.61
CA GLU A 521 10.56 -9.23 -36.23
C GLU A 521 11.66 -8.33 -35.65
N ALA A 522 11.36 -7.05 -35.40
CA ALA A 522 12.32 -6.10 -34.86
C ALA A 522 12.62 -6.31 -33.38
N THR A 523 11.59 -6.59 -32.59
CA THR A 523 11.69 -6.67 -31.12
C THR A 523 11.95 -8.07 -30.59
N GLY A 524 11.74 -9.09 -31.41
CA GLY A 524 11.71 -10.50 -31.01
C GLY A 524 10.40 -10.93 -30.34
N GLN A 525 9.43 -10.02 -30.15
CA GLN A 525 8.16 -10.32 -29.50
C GLN A 525 7.23 -11.12 -30.42
N VAL A 526 6.47 -12.05 -29.83
CA VAL A 526 5.59 -12.95 -30.56
C VAL A 526 4.20 -12.93 -29.95
N ILE A 527 3.17 -12.78 -30.79
CA ILE A 527 1.77 -12.83 -30.36
C ILE A 527 1.36 -14.28 -30.10
N ASN A 528 0.67 -14.51 -29.00
CA ASN A 528 0.00 -15.77 -28.72
C ASN A 528 -1.41 -15.76 -29.34
N LEU A 529 -1.55 -16.32 -30.54
CA LEU A 529 -2.83 -16.36 -31.25
C LEU A 529 -3.93 -17.11 -30.48
N GLN A 530 -3.58 -18.17 -29.74
CA GLN A 530 -4.55 -18.96 -28.96
C GLN A 530 -5.14 -18.20 -27.77
N LYS A 531 -4.39 -17.24 -27.21
CA LYS A 531 -4.83 -16.38 -26.10
C LYS A 531 -5.38 -15.03 -26.56
N SER A 532 -5.16 -14.70 -27.82
CA SER A 532 -5.72 -13.50 -28.45
C SER A 532 -7.20 -13.72 -28.76
N SER A 533 -7.97 -12.66 -28.95
CA SER A 533 -9.41 -12.75 -29.26
C SER A 533 -9.92 -11.52 -29.98
N ILE A 534 -10.95 -11.68 -30.81
CA ILE A 534 -11.57 -10.57 -31.56
C ILE A 534 -13.01 -10.35 -31.05
N SER A 535 -13.33 -9.11 -30.68
CA SER A 535 -14.70 -8.66 -30.42
C SER A 535 -15.21 -7.88 -31.63
N PHE A 536 -16.29 -8.38 -32.23
CA PHE A 536 -16.93 -7.76 -33.40
C PHE A 536 -18.06 -6.81 -33.00
N GLY A 537 -18.31 -5.81 -33.85
CA GLY A 537 -19.55 -5.04 -33.80
C GLY A 537 -20.78 -5.91 -34.06
N ASP A 538 -21.87 -5.67 -33.33
CA ASP A 538 -23.10 -6.49 -33.40
C ASP A 538 -23.74 -6.47 -34.81
N LYS A 539 -23.46 -5.44 -35.61
CA LYS A 539 -23.98 -5.28 -36.99
C LYS A 539 -22.95 -5.62 -38.08
N VAL A 540 -21.76 -6.10 -37.73
CA VAL A 540 -20.77 -6.59 -38.70
C VAL A 540 -21.25 -7.92 -39.29
N ALA A 541 -21.33 -8.01 -40.63
CA ALA A 541 -21.81 -9.19 -41.35
C ALA A 541 -20.95 -10.44 -41.09
N THR A 542 -21.57 -11.61 -41.03
CA THR A 542 -20.90 -12.88 -40.71
C THR A 542 -19.77 -13.22 -41.69
N GLU A 543 -19.97 -12.94 -42.98
CA GLU A 543 -18.94 -13.14 -44.02
C GLU A 543 -17.68 -12.33 -43.72
N THR A 544 -17.83 -11.03 -43.39
CA THR A 544 -16.73 -10.16 -43.00
C THR A 544 -16.03 -10.65 -41.75
N ARG A 545 -16.77 -11.20 -40.77
CA ARG A 545 -16.17 -11.78 -39.55
C ARG A 545 -15.25 -12.95 -39.90
N THR A 546 -15.68 -13.84 -40.78
CA THR A 546 -14.88 -15.00 -41.21
C THR A 546 -13.60 -14.54 -41.91
N LEU A 547 -13.70 -13.62 -42.87
CA LEU A 547 -12.53 -13.06 -43.57
C LEU A 547 -11.53 -12.39 -42.61
N ILE A 548 -12.02 -11.65 -41.61
CA ILE A 548 -11.17 -11.00 -40.60
C ILE A 548 -10.45 -12.03 -39.71
N LYS A 549 -11.14 -13.09 -39.30
CA LYS A 549 -10.53 -14.18 -38.50
C LYS A 549 -9.41 -14.86 -39.27
N GLU A 550 -9.64 -15.16 -40.56
CA GLU A 550 -8.64 -15.75 -41.44
C GLU A 550 -7.44 -14.82 -41.65
N ALA A 551 -7.68 -13.52 -41.89
CA ALA A 551 -6.62 -12.53 -42.10
C ALA A 551 -5.70 -12.33 -40.87
N LEU A 552 -6.21 -12.49 -39.66
CA LEU A 552 -5.44 -12.39 -38.40
C LEU A 552 -4.94 -13.73 -37.87
N GLY A 553 -5.51 -14.85 -38.32
CA GLY A 553 -5.28 -16.16 -37.72
C GLY A 553 -5.82 -16.29 -36.29
N ILE A 554 -6.77 -15.44 -35.88
CA ILE A 554 -7.40 -15.45 -34.55
C ILE A 554 -8.86 -15.87 -34.70
N PHE A 555 -9.17 -17.08 -34.26
CA PHE A 555 -10.53 -17.66 -34.40
C PHE A 555 -11.39 -17.53 -33.14
N SER A 556 -10.78 -17.20 -32.01
CA SER A 556 -11.42 -16.96 -30.72
C SER A 556 -12.20 -15.64 -30.72
N GLU A 557 -13.50 -15.72 -30.48
CA GLU A 557 -14.33 -14.54 -30.27
C GLU A 557 -14.26 -14.04 -28.81
N GLY A 558 -14.18 -12.73 -28.65
CA GLY A 558 -14.09 -12.04 -27.36
C GLY A 558 -15.43 -11.95 -26.63
N GLY A 559 -15.40 -11.40 -25.41
CA GLY A 559 -16.61 -11.07 -24.63
C GLY A 559 -16.92 -11.99 -23.45
N ALA A 560 -16.36 -13.20 -23.39
CA ALA A 560 -16.37 -14.07 -22.20
C ALA A 560 -15.02 -14.11 -21.47
N SER A 561 -13.96 -13.54 -22.07
CA SER A 561 -12.62 -13.55 -21.52
C SER A 561 -12.43 -12.48 -20.42
N LYS A 562 -11.28 -12.51 -19.74
CA LYS A 562 -10.90 -11.45 -18.79
C LYS A 562 -9.94 -10.48 -19.46
N TYR A 563 -10.13 -9.18 -19.23
CA TYR A 563 -9.16 -8.13 -19.55
C TYR A 563 -8.69 -7.50 -18.24
N LEU A 564 -7.37 -7.50 -18.00
CA LEU A 564 -6.77 -7.01 -16.75
C LEU A 564 -7.38 -7.62 -15.48
N GLY A 565 -7.85 -8.87 -15.55
CA GLY A 565 -8.42 -9.60 -14.40
C GLY A 565 -9.88 -9.27 -14.07
N VAL A 566 -10.57 -8.43 -14.86
CA VAL A 566 -12.03 -8.23 -14.84
C VAL A 566 -12.67 -8.81 -16.10
N PRO A 567 -13.97 -9.18 -16.09
CA PRO A 567 -14.64 -9.64 -17.31
C PRO A 567 -14.54 -8.59 -18.42
N GLU A 568 -14.15 -8.98 -19.63
CA GLU A 568 -13.93 -8.09 -20.79
C GLU A 568 -15.20 -7.36 -21.24
N CYS A 569 -16.35 -8.05 -21.17
CA CYS A 569 -17.63 -7.49 -21.52
C CYS A 569 -18.72 -7.90 -20.53
N PHE A 570 -19.63 -6.98 -20.22
CA PHE A 570 -20.83 -7.28 -19.44
C PHE A 570 -22.02 -7.54 -20.38
N SER A 571 -22.11 -8.75 -20.93
CA SER A 571 -23.34 -9.28 -21.53
C SER A 571 -24.09 -10.15 -20.51
N GLY A 572 -25.43 -10.04 -20.46
CA GLY A 572 -26.24 -10.88 -19.58
C GLY A 572 -26.16 -10.54 -18.08
N SER A 573 -26.23 -11.56 -17.23
CA SER A 573 -26.35 -11.40 -15.77
C SER A 573 -25.06 -10.93 -15.11
N LYS A 574 -25.06 -9.67 -14.65
CA LYS A 574 -23.96 -9.05 -13.88
C LYS A 574 -23.64 -9.80 -12.58
N VAL A 575 -24.64 -10.44 -11.98
CA VAL A 575 -24.46 -11.25 -10.77
C VAL A 575 -23.63 -12.49 -11.07
N ASN A 576 -23.87 -13.13 -12.21
CA ASN A 576 -23.13 -14.31 -12.63
C ASN A 576 -21.71 -13.95 -13.05
N LEU A 577 -21.54 -12.88 -13.83
CA LEU A 577 -20.22 -12.41 -14.28
C LEU A 577 -19.27 -12.05 -13.12
N LEU A 578 -19.82 -11.52 -12.01
CA LEU A 578 -19.04 -11.13 -10.83
C LEU A 578 -19.05 -12.20 -9.71
N SER A 579 -19.66 -13.37 -9.95
CA SER A 579 -19.75 -14.45 -8.97
C SER A 579 -18.39 -15.00 -8.55
N TYR A 580 -17.38 -14.95 -9.43
CA TYR A 580 -16.00 -15.35 -9.12
C TYR A 580 -15.42 -14.64 -7.89
N LEU A 581 -15.91 -13.43 -7.55
CA LEU A 581 -15.50 -12.71 -6.34
C LEU A 581 -15.98 -13.41 -5.08
N LYS A 582 -17.20 -13.95 -5.11
CA LYS A 582 -17.74 -14.77 -4.02
C LYS A 582 -16.89 -16.02 -3.88
N ASP A 583 -16.64 -16.75 -4.96
CA ASP A 583 -15.91 -18.02 -4.92
C ASP A 583 -14.48 -17.81 -4.41
N LYS A 584 -13.77 -16.80 -4.93
CA LYS A 584 -12.43 -16.44 -4.47
C LYS A 584 -12.40 -16.05 -2.99
N THR A 585 -13.42 -15.33 -2.52
CA THR A 585 -13.54 -14.95 -1.09
C THR A 585 -13.81 -16.18 -0.25
N GLN A 586 -14.74 -17.04 -0.69
CA GLN A 586 -15.12 -18.27 0.00
C GLN A 586 -13.93 -19.23 0.13
N THR A 587 -13.24 -19.57 -0.96
CA THR A 587 -12.04 -20.43 -0.94
C THR A 587 -10.95 -19.87 -0.01
N ARG A 588 -10.79 -18.54 0.02
CA ARG A 588 -9.82 -17.88 0.91
C ARG A 588 -10.22 -18.02 2.38
N LEU A 589 -11.49 -17.82 2.71
CA LEU A 589 -12.03 -17.93 4.08
C LEU A 589 -12.03 -19.39 4.57
N GLU A 590 -12.40 -20.35 3.71
CA GLU A 590 -12.33 -21.79 3.97
C GLU A 590 -10.90 -22.21 4.34
N GLY A 591 -9.91 -21.76 3.57
CA GLY A 591 -8.50 -21.97 3.90
C GLY A 591 -8.05 -21.31 5.21
N TRP A 592 -8.82 -20.39 5.79
CA TRP A 592 -8.54 -19.77 7.09
C TRP A 592 -9.25 -20.46 8.27
N TYR A 593 -10.36 -21.18 8.03
CA TYR A 593 -10.97 -22.01 9.09
C TYR A 593 -10.00 -23.07 9.61
N LEU A 594 -9.18 -23.63 8.72
CA LEU A 594 -8.10 -24.57 9.05
C LEU A 594 -7.01 -24.00 9.97
N LYS A 595 -7.03 -22.68 10.25
CA LYS A 595 -5.96 -21.97 10.99
C LYS A 595 -6.27 -21.74 12.47
N HIS A 596 -7.40 -22.21 13.01
CA HIS A 596 -7.81 -22.09 14.43
C HIS A 596 -7.59 -20.70 15.05
N LEU A 597 -7.96 -19.64 14.33
CA LEU A 597 -7.67 -18.26 14.71
C LEU A 597 -8.56 -17.73 15.83
N SER A 598 -8.01 -16.90 16.70
CA SER A 598 -8.80 -16.09 17.64
C SER A 598 -9.72 -15.12 16.90
N GLN A 599 -10.83 -14.68 17.51
CA GLN A 599 -11.69 -13.67 16.89
C GLN A 599 -10.90 -12.39 16.57
N ALA A 600 -10.01 -11.93 17.45
CA ALA A 600 -9.13 -10.80 17.15
C ALA A 600 -8.25 -11.04 15.89
N GLY A 601 -7.70 -12.25 15.71
CA GLY A 601 -6.96 -12.64 14.51
C GLY A 601 -7.83 -12.64 13.24
N LYS A 602 -9.07 -13.13 13.34
CA LYS A 602 -10.07 -13.05 12.25
C LYS A 602 -10.36 -11.60 11.84
N GLU A 603 -10.26 -10.64 12.76
CA GLU A 603 -10.63 -9.23 12.54
C GLU A 603 -9.64 -8.62 11.57
N ILE A 604 -8.37 -8.90 11.86
CA ILE A 604 -7.21 -8.47 11.09
C ILE A 604 -7.30 -9.08 9.70
N LEU A 605 -7.61 -10.37 9.57
CA LEU A 605 -7.72 -11.02 8.25
C LEU A 605 -8.88 -10.50 7.43
N LEU A 606 -10.05 -10.29 8.04
CA LEU A 606 -11.21 -9.73 7.34
C LEU A 606 -10.91 -8.32 6.85
N LYS A 607 -10.27 -7.48 7.67
CA LYS A 607 -9.94 -6.09 7.30
C LYS A 607 -8.81 -5.97 6.29
N SER A 608 -7.75 -6.78 6.43
CA SER A 608 -6.56 -6.68 5.59
C SER A 608 -6.65 -7.46 4.28
N SER A 609 -7.36 -8.60 4.27
CA SER A 609 -7.37 -9.52 3.13
C SER A 609 -8.77 -9.78 2.55
N ALA A 610 -9.78 -10.14 3.34
CA ALA A 610 -11.09 -10.46 2.74
C ALA A 610 -11.76 -9.22 2.15
N SER A 611 -11.73 -8.09 2.88
CA SER A 611 -12.29 -6.81 2.42
C SER A 611 -11.53 -6.21 1.24
N SER A 612 -10.29 -6.65 0.98
CA SER A 612 -9.46 -6.14 -0.11
C SER A 612 -9.65 -6.89 -1.43
N LEU A 613 -10.14 -8.13 -1.40
CA LEU A 613 -10.40 -8.94 -2.60
C LEU A 613 -11.33 -8.27 -3.64
N PRO A 614 -12.49 -7.70 -3.27
CA PRO A 614 -13.39 -7.09 -4.25
C PRO A 614 -12.99 -5.65 -4.64
N VAL A 615 -11.96 -5.07 -4.01
CA VAL A 615 -11.61 -3.65 -4.16
C VAL A 615 -11.22 -3.33 -5.59
N TYR A 616 -10.49 -4.22 -6.24
CA TYR A 616 -10.03 -4.00 -7.61
C TYR A 616 -11.19 -3.86 -8.61
N PRO A 617 -12.19 -4.76 -8.67
CA PRO A 617 -13.39 -4.51 -9.48
C PRO A 617 -14.26 -3.34 -8.98
N MET A 618 -14.33 -3.10 -7.67
CA MET A 618 -15.11 -1.99 -7.10
C MET A 618 -14.62 -0.60 -7.52
N THR A 619 -13.39 -0.44 -8.01
CA THR A 619 -12.90 0.86 -8.51
C THR A 619 -13.53 1.25 -9.84
N CYS A 620 -13.98 0.27 -10.63
CA CYS A 620 -14.53 0.45 -11.97
C CYS A 620 -16.04 0.17 -12.02
N PHE A 621 -16.53 -0.74 -11.17
CA PHE A 621 -17.91 -1.24 -11.22
C PHE A 621 -18.64 -1.10 -9.89
N ARG A 622 -19.93 -0.75 -9.97
CA ARG A 622 -20.87 -0.86 -8.85
C ARG A 622 -21.33 -2.31 -8.72
N LEU A 623 -20.83 -3.04 -7.74
CA LEU A 623 -21.24 -4.43 -7.52
C LEU A 623 -22.75 -4.54 -7.27
N PRO A 624 -23.42 -5.59 -7.79
CA PRO A 624 -24.82 -5.85 -7.48
C PRO A 624 -25.05 -6.01 -5.97
N LYS A 625 -26.13 -5.42 -5.45
CA LYS A 625 -26.49 -5.50 -4.02
C LYS A 625 -26.58 -6.93 -3.50
N THR A 626 -27.06 -7.87 -4.33
CA THR A 626 -27.13 -9.30 -4.01
C THR A 626 -25.75 -9.92 -3.80
N LEU A 627 -24.76 -9.55 -4.62
CA LEU A 627 -23.38 -10.02 -4.46
C LEU A 627 -22.74 -9.42 -3.20
N VAL A 628 -22.94 -8.12 -2.96
CA VAL A 628 -22.45 -7.44 -1.75
C VAL A 628 -23.00 -8.11 -0.50
N SER A 629 -24.31 -8.39 -0.45
CA SER A 629 -24.95 -9.10 0.67
C SER A 629 -24.37 -10.51 0.87
N LYS A 630 -24.12 -11.26 -0.20
CA LYS A 630 -23.46 -12.58 -0.13
C LYS A 630 -22.03 -12.48 0.45
N LEU A 631 -21.24 -11.50 0.00
CA LEU A 631 -19.89 -11.27 0.53
C LEU A 631 -19.91 -10.89 2.01
N SER A 632 -20.77 -9.94 2.40
CA SER A 632 -20.95 -9.55 3.80
C SER A 632 -21.39 -10.73 4.68
N SER A 633 -22.27 -11.59 4.16
CA SER A 633 -22.71 -12.80 4.85
C SER A 633 -21.56 -13.80 5.05
N LEU A 634 -20.71 -14.03 4.04
CA LEU A 634 -19.51 -14.87 4.18
C LEU A 634 -18.55 -14.33 5.24
N MET A 635 -18.33 -13.01 5.27
CA MET A 635 -17.46 -12.38 6.26
C MET A 635 -18.04 -12.47 7.68
N ALA A 636 -19.34 -12.28 7.83
CA ALA A 636 -20.05 -12.42 9.10
C ALA A 636 -19.98 -13.88 9.61
N ASN A 637 -20.26 -14.85 8.73
CA ASN A 637 -20.16 -16.28 9.03
C ASN A 637 -18.75 -16.66 9.46
N PHE A 638 -17.72 -16.13 8.79
CA PHE A 638 -16.33 -16.38 9.16
C PHE A 638 -15.97 -15.81 10.54
N TRP A 639 -16.43 -14.59 10.85
CA TRP A 639 -16.18 -13.94 12.13
C TRP A 639 -16.81 -14.69 13.32
N TRP A 640 -18.07 -15.07 13.18
CA TRP A 640 -18.84 -15.74 14.23
C TRP A 640 -18.58 -17.25 14.29
N GLY A 641 -18.40 -17.89 13.13
CA GLY A 641 -18.20 -19.33 12.97
C GLY A 641 -16.86 -19.83 13.53
N ALA A 642 -16.77 -21.13 13.80
CA ALA A 642 -15.50 -21.81 14.11
C ALA A 642 -15.10 -22.83 13.02
N ASP A 643 -16.08 -23.26 12.23
CA ASP A 643 -15.95 -24.17 11.10
C ASP A 643 -16.75 -23.59 9.92
N ALA A 644 -16.39 -23.95 8.68
CA ALA A 644 -17.09 -23.51 7.47
C ALA A 644 -18.50 -24.12 7.35
N HIS A 645 -18.71 -25.32 7.90
CA HIS A 645 -19.96 -26.08 7.78
C HIS A 645 -20.93 -25.85 8.95
N LEU A 646 -20.45 -25.32 10.08
CA LEU A 646 -21.27 -25.06 11.26
C LEU A 646 -21.74 -23.60 11.30
N ARG A 647 -23.07 -23.41 11.26
CA ARG A 647 -23.67 -22.09 11.49
C ARG A 647 -23.62 -21.75 12.98
N LYS A 648 -23.13 -20.55 13.31
CA LYS A 648 -23.15 -20.00 14.66
C LYS A 648 -24.07 -18.78 14.75
N ILE A 649 -24.57 -18.51 15.94
CA ILE A 649 -25.42 -17.35 16.23
C ILE A 649 -24.64 -16.06 15.96
N HIS A 650 -25.23 -15.18 15.15
CA HIS A 650 -24.73 -13.82 14.96
C HIS A 650 -25.28 -12.93 16.07
N TRP A 651 -24.46 -12.66 17.08
CA TRP A 651 -24.89 -11.90 18.26
C TRP A 651 -25.15 -10.42 17.94
N VAL A 652 -24.31 -9.82 17.10
CA VAL A 652 -24.45 -8.44 16.62
C VAL A 652 -24.61 -8.48 15.11
N ALA A 653 -25.57 -7.70 14.59
CA ALA A 653 -25.78 -7.55 13.15
C ALA A 653 -24.53 -7.02 12.44
N TRP A 654 -24.25 -7.52 11.23
CA TRP A 654 -23.05 -7.15 10.47
C TRP A 654 -22.96 -5.63 10.23
N ASP A 655 -24.07 -4.98 9.90
CA ASP A 655 -24.08 -3.53 9.67
C ASP A 655 -23.68 -2.73 10.92
N ARG A 656 -24.08 -3.17 12.12
CA ARG A 656 -23.62 -2.57 13.38
C ARG A 656 -22.12 -2.83 13.63
N MET A 657 -21.59 -3.97 13.18
CA MET A 657 -20.16 -4.26 13.28
C MET A 657 -19.31 -3.42 12.31
N CYS A 658 -19.89 -2.97 11.19
CA CYS A 658 -19.26 -2.04 10.24
C CYS A 658 -19.12 -0.60 10.77
N LEU A 659 -19.87 -0.24 11.81
CA LEU A 659 -19.78 1.08 12.43
C LEU A 659 -18.36 1.34 12.99
N PRO A 660 -17.90 2.60 13.01
CA PRO A 660 -16.68 2.99 13.70
C PRO A 660 -16.71 2.57 15.18
N LYS A 661 -15.52 2.40 15.78
CA LYS A 661 -15.40 2.05 17.21
C LYS A 661 -16.00 3.12 18.13
N GLN A 662 -15.99 4.39 17.70
CA GLN A 662 -16.64 5.50 18.39
C GLN A 662 -18.16 5.38 18.43
N LEU A 663 -18.76 4.64 17.48
CA LEU A 663 -20.20 4.37 17.40
C LEU A 663 -20.52 2.93 17.86
N GLY A 664 -19.62 2.31 18.64
CA GLY A 664 -19.83 1.00 19.24
C GLY A 664 -19.61 -0.21 18.33
N GLY A 665 -19.23 -0.01 17.06
CA GLY A 665 -18.92 -1.09 16.13
C GLY A 665 -17.47 -1.60 16.20
N LEU A 666 -17.08 -2.45 15.24
CA LEU A 666 -15.72 -2.97 15.11
C LEU A 666 -14.91 -2.24 14.04
N GLY A 667 -15.54 -1.44 13.18
CA GLY A 667 -14.92 -0.74 12.07
C GLY A 667 -14.60 -1.66 10.89
N PHE A 668 -15.42 -2.67 10.64
CA PHE A 668 -15.41 -3.36 9.33
C PHE A 668 -15.90 -2.40 8.23
N ARG A 669 -15.52 -2.64 6.98
CA ARG A 669 -15.96 -1.79 5.88
C ARG A 669 -17.32 -2.25 5.40
N ASP A 670 -18.26 -1.31 5.35
CA ASP A 670 -19.48 -1.49 4.57
C ASP A 670 -19.11 -1.51 3.08
N LEU A 671 -19.27 -2.66 2.44
CA LEU A 671 -18.82 -2.89 1.07
C LEU A 671 -19.58 -2.02 0.05
N GLU A 672 -20.83 -1.65 0.30
CA GLU A 672 -21.61 -0.79 -0.60
C GLU A 672 -21.12 0.66 -0.52
N CYS A 673 -20.99 1.21 0.69
CA CYS A 673 -20.43 2.55 0.91
C CYS A 673 -18.97 2.61 0.43
N PHE A 674 -18.20 1.54 0.61
CA PHE A 674 -16.81 1.48 0.17
C PHE A 674 -16.69 1.43 -1.35
N ASN A 675 -17.56 0.67 -2.04
CA ASN A 675 -17.63 0.67 -3.48
C ASN A 675 -18.01 2.05 -4.04
N GLN A 676 -18.99 2.74 -3.43
CA GLN A 676 -19.35 4.11 -3.83
C GLN A 676 -18.19 5.09 -3.64
N ALA A 677 -17.46 4.98 -2.53
CA ALA A 677 -16.30 5.84 -2.25
C ALA A 677 -15.15 5.64 -3.25
N LEU A 678 -14.90 4.40 -3.68
CA LEU A 678 -13.91 4.10 -4.72
C LEU A 678 -14.34 4.71 -6.07
N LEU A 679 -15.59 4.50 -6.46
CA LEU A 679 -16.16 5.08 -7.69
C LEU A 679 -16.18 6.61 -7.65
N ALA A 680 -16.45 7.21 -6.49
CA ALA A 680 -16.39 8.66 -6.29
C ALA A 680 -14.97 9.21 -6.48
N LYS A 681 -13.94 8.46 -6.07
CA LYS A 681 -12.55 8.84 -6.34
C LYS A 681 -12.25 8.82 -7.84
N THR A 682 -12.67 7.76 -8.55
CA THR A 682 -12.53 7.67 -10.02
C THR A 682 -13.29 8.80 -10.72
N ALA A 683 -14.55 9.04 -10.34
CA ALA A 683 -15.39 10.11 -10.87
C ALA A 683 -14.77 11.50 -10.66
N SER A 684 -14.19 11.76 -9.48
CA SER A 684 -13.48 13.01 -9.24
C SER A 684 -12.21 13.15 -10.06
N ASN A 685 -11.49 12.06 -10.36
CA ASN A 685 -10.30 12.15 -11.22
C ASN A 685 -10.70 12.55 -12.66
N ILE A 686 -11.84 12.07 -13.18
CA ILE A 686 -12.38 12.49 -14.48
C ILE A 686 -12.66 14.00 -14.47
N MET A 687 -13.23 14.51 -13.37
CA MET A 687 -13.55 15.93 -13.21
C MET A 687 -12.30 16.81 -13.08
N THR A 688 -11.30 16.39 -12.29
CA THR A 688 -10.11 17.21 -12.02
C THR A 688 -9.00 17.07 -13.07
N ARG A 689 -9.07 16.04 -13.93
CA ARG A 689 -8.11 15.79 -15.03
C ARG A 689 -8.83 15.69 -16.38
N PRO A 690 -9.46 16.78 -16.86
CA PRO A 690 -10.24 16.77 -18.09
C PRO A 690 -9.40 16.38 -19.33
N ASN A 691 -8.10 16.66 -19.30
CA ASN A 691 -7.18 16.35 -20.41
C ASN A 691 -6.73 14.87 -20.47
N SER A 692 -7.08 14.05 -19.48
CA SER A 692 -6.75 12.62 -19.50
C SER A 692 -7.49 11.90 -20.64
N LEU A 693 -6.88 10.85 -21.21
CA LEU A 693 -7.48 10.10 -22.32
C LEU A 693 -8.88 9.57 -21.96
N VAL A 694 -9.04 9.04 -20.74
CA VAL A 694 -10.33 8.53 -20.24
C VAL A 694 -11.38 9.63 -20.10
N ALA A 695 -11.02 10.82 -19.60
CA ALA A 695 -11.96 11.92 -19.44
C ALA A 695 -12.43 12.44 -20.80
N ARG A 696 -11.51 12.67 -21.74
CA ARG A 696 -11.84 13.10 -23.10
C ARG A 696 -12.70 12.08 -23.85
N PHE A 697 -12.36 10.79 -23.74
CA PHE A 697 -13.10 9.70 -24.40
C PHE A 697 -14.52 9.50 -23.83
N LEU A 698 -14.71 9.70 -22.53
CA LEU A 698 -16.05 9.70 -21.93
C LEU A 698 -16.83 10.98 -22.24
N SER A 699 -16.15 12.12 -22.27
CA SER A 699 -16.75 13.42 -22.61
C SER A 699 -17.36 13.40 -24.00
N SER A 700 -16.61 12.92 -25.01
CA SER A 700 -17.09 12.83 -26.39
C SER A 700 -18.32 11.94 -26.56
N ARG A 701 -18.55 10.99 -25.65
CA ARG A 701 -19.72 10.10 -25.67
C ARG A 701 -20.91 10.61 -24.87
N TYR A 702 -20.68 11.15 -23.67
CA TYR A 702 -21.74 11.35 -22.67
C TYR A 702 -22.02 12.81 -22.33
N PHE A 703 -21.09 13.73 -22.58
CA PHE A 703 -21.23 15.13 -22.17
C PHE A 703 -20.37 16.09 -23.01
N SER A 704 -20.40 15.99 -24.33
CA SER A 704 -19.58 16.82 -25.23
C SER A 704 -19.79 18.33 -25.01
N ASN A 705 -21.04 18.74 -24.82
CA ASN A 705 -21.44 20.16 -24.71
C ASN A 705 -21.72 20.58 -23.26
N GLY A 706 -21.29 19.80 -22.28
CA GLY A 706 -21.67 19.99 -20.88
C GLY A 706 -20.56 19.63 -19.91
N ASN A 707 -20.91 19.54 -18.63
CA ASN A 707 -19.95 19.16 -17.59
C ASN A 707 -20.25 17.76 -17.02
N PHE A 708 -19.21 17.08 -16.56
CA PHE A 708 -19.33 15.74 -15.96
C PHE A 708 -20.34 15.72 -14.79
N LEU A 709 -20.38 16.81 -14.02
CA LEU A 709 -21.27 16.99 -12.87
C LEU A 709 -22.74 17.14 -13.25
N SER A 710 -23.13 17.38 -14.50
CA SER A 710 -24.52 17.51 -14.96
C SER A 710 -24.90 16.41 -15.96
N ALA A 711 -23.91 15.67 -16.48
CA ALA A 711 -24.11 14.62 -17.48
C ALA A 711 -25.27 13.65 -17.15
N ALA A 712 -26.17 13.43 -18.09
CA ALA A 712 -27.25 12.46 -17.89
C ALA A 712 -26.72 11.02 -17.95
N THR A 713 -27.47 10.08 -17.38
CA THR A 713 -27.16 8.65 -17.55
C THR A 713 -27.42 8.18 -18.98
N GLY A 714 -28.34 8.84 -19.72
CA GLY A 714 -28.70 8.46 -21.09
C GLY A 714 -29.52 7.17 -21.18
N GLN A 715 -29.97 6.82 -22.40
CA GLN A 715 -30.88 5.67 -22.62
C GLN A 715 -30.16 4.30 -22.64
N ARG A 716 -28.99 4.19 -23.29
CA ARG A 716 -28.21 2.94 -23.40
C ARG A 716 -26.78 3.01 -22.81
N PRO A 717 -26.62 3.43 -21.55
CA PRO A 717 -25.30 3.59 -20.96
C PRO A 717 -24.62 2.27 -20.65
N SER A 718 -23.30 2.29 -20.75
CA SER A 718 -22.45 1.20 -20.30
C SER A 718 -22.61 0.96 -18.80
N PHE A 719 -22.23 -0.23 -18.34
CA PHE A 719 -22.25 -0.53 -16.91
C PHE A 719 -21.20 0.30 -16.15
N VAL A 720 -20.07 0.61 -16.78
CA VAL A 720 -19.04 1.50 -16.23
C VAL A 720 -19.60 2.90 -16.03
N TRP A 721 -20.27 3.48 -17.03
CA TRP A 721 -20.85 4.81 -16.92
C TRP A 721 -21.87 4.91 -15.79
N ARG A 722 -22.79 3.92 -15.67
CA ARG A 722 -23.73 3.85 -14.53
C ARG A 722 -23.02 3.76 -13.18
N SER A 723 -21.88 3.09 -13.13
CA SER A 723 -21.07 2.98 -11.90
C SER A 723 -20.39 4.31 -11.57
N LEU A 724 -19.87 5.02 -12.58
CA LEU A 724 -19.30 6.36 -12.42
C LEU A 724 -20.35 7.39 -11.98
N VAL A 725 -21.56 7.34 -12.53
CA VAL A 725 -22.69 8.19 -12.09
C VAL A 725 -23.00 7.97 -10.60
N PHE A 726 -23.04 6.71 -10.14
CA PHE A 726 -23.25 6.39 -8.72
C PHE A 726 -22.15 6.95 -7.80
N GLY A 727 -20.89 6.94 -8.26
CA GLY A 727 -19.77 7.60 -7.58
C GLY A 727 -19.89 9.13 -7.60
N ARG A 728 -20.24 9.72 -8.74
CA ARG A 728 -20.43 11.15 -8.94
C ARG A 728 -21.50 11.72 -8.02
N ASP A 729 -22.58 11.00 -7.77
CA ASP A 729 -23.64 11.50 -6.86
C ASP A 729 -23.11 11.69 -5.43
N LEU A 730 -22.17 10.86 -4.98
CA LEU A 730 -21.46 11.08 -3.72
C LEU A 730 -20.47 12.25 -3.81
N VAL A 731 -19.83 12.45 -4.98
CA VAL A 731 -18.97 13.61 -5.22
C VAL A 731 -19.79 14.90 -5.07
N ARG A 732 -20.93 15.02 -5.75
CA ARG A 732 -21.84 16.18 -5.67
C ARG A 732 -22.24 16.51 -4.23
N LEU A 733 -22.48 15.51 -3.38
CA LEU A 733 -22.84 15.71 -1.98
C LEU A 733 -21.72 16.29 -1.12
N GLY A 734 -20.45 16.09 -1.50
CA GLY A 734 -19.29 16.54 -0.72
C GLY A 734 -18.48 17.67 -1.32
N LEU A 735 -18.87 18.15 -2.51
CA LEU A 735 -18.28 19.35 -3.11
C LEU A 735 -18.88 20.61 -2.48
N VAL A 736 -18.03 21.60 -2.29
CA VAL A 736 -18.38 22.96 -1.89
C VAL A 736 -17.84 23.92 -2.94
N HIS A 737 -18.63 24.92 -3.28
CA HIS A 737 -18.25 25.97 -4.21
C HIS A 737 -17.28 26.95 -3.54
N ARG A 738 -16.25 27.39 -4.26
CA ARG A 738 -15.28 28.39 -3.83
C ARG A 738 -15.26 29.51 -4.84
N VAL A 739 -15.38 30.72 -4.33
CA VAL A 739 -15.32 31.92 -5.15
C VAL A 739 -13.86 32.21 -5.50
N GLY A 740 -13.59 32.31 -6.79
CA GLY A 740 -12.34 32.76 -7.38
C GLY A 740 -12.43 34.26 -7.66
N ASN A 741 -12.62 34.60 -8.93
CA ASN A 741 -12.88 35.97 -9.39
C ASN A 741 -14.35 36.43 -9.22
N GLY A 742 -15.27 35.54 -8.87
CA GLY A 742 -16.67 35.84 -8.59
C GLY A 742 -17.54 36.16 -9.80
N LYS A 743 -17.01 36.03 -11.03
CA LYS A 743 -17.75 36.37 -12.26
C LYS A 743 -18.84 35.35 -12.63
N ASN A 744 -18.70 34.11 -12.15
CA ASN A 744 -19.59 32.99 -12.50
C ASN A 744 -20.52 32.61 -11.34
N THR A 745 -20.44 33.30 -10.19
CA THR A 745 -21.23 33.01 -9.00
C THR A 745 -22.34 34.04 -8.84
N ARG A 746 -23.58 33.63 -9.09
CA ARG A 746 -24.78 34.43 -8.86
C ARG A 746 -25.17 34.33 -7.39
N VAL A 747 -25.16 35.46 -6.70
CA VAL A 747 -25.24 35.52 -5.24
C VAL A 747 -26.49 34.80 -4.71
N TRP A 748 -27.64 34.96 -5.36
CA TRP A 748 -28.93 34.49 -4.84
C TRP A 748 -29.39 33.12 -5.34
N ILE A 749 -28.75 32.57 -6.38
CA ILE A 749 -29.15 31.31 -7.02
C ILE A 749 -28.18 30.19 -6.68
N ASP A 750 -26.89 30.47 -6.71
CA ASP A 750 -25.87 29.43 -6.56
C ASP A 750 -25.64 29.10 -5.08
N LYS A 751 -25.30 27.84 -4.78
CA LYS A 751 -25.12 27.33 -3.41
C LYS A 751 -23.69 27.50 -2.95
N TRP A 752 -23.28 28.74 -2.70
CA TRP A 752 -21.88 29.09 -2.39
C TRP A 752 -21.59 29.37 -0.91
N VAL A 753 -22.61 29.36 -0.04
CA VAL A 753 -22.45 29.44 1.42
C VAL A 753 -22.61 28.05 2.03
N ASP A 754 -21.59 27.56 2.75
CA ASP A 754 -21.59 26.25 3.40
C ASP A 754 -22.02 26.36 4.87
N ASP A 755 -23.34 26.33 5.10
CA ASP A 755 -23.92 26.43 6.44
C ASP A 755 -23.60 25.18 7.30
N PRO A 756 -23.13 25.33 8.54
CA PRO A 756 -22.84 24.20 9.43
C PRO A 756 -24.05 23.31 9.76
N ALA A 757 -25.27 23.86 9.76
CA ALA A 757 -26.51 23.18 10.07
C ALA A 757 -27.24 22.67 8.82
N GLU A 758 -27.40 23.51 7.80
CA GLU A 758 -28.19 23.19 6.59
C GLU A 758 -27.35 22.65 5.41
N GLY A 759 -26.04 22.89 5.41
CA GLY A 759 -25.14 22.58 4.30
C GLY A 759 -25.12 23.67 3.22
N PRO A 760 -24.72 23.34 1.97
CA PRO A 760 -24.60 24.31 0.89
C PRO A 760 -25.95 24.96 0.53
N ARG A 761 -26.04 26.29 0.68
CA ARG A 761 -27.21 27.10 0.34
C ARG A 761 -26.82 28.46 -0.23
N PRO A 762 -27.76 29.19 -0.86
CA PRO A 762 -27.60 30.61 -1.09
C PRO A 762 -27.60 31.39 0.25
N PRO A 763 -26.98 32.58 0.30
CA PRO A 763 -27.01 33.45 1.46
C PRO A 763 -28.42 33.99 1.74
N TRP A 764 -28.70 34.30 3.01
CA TRP A 764 -29.92 34.94 3.47
C TRP A 764 -29.83 36.45 3.25
N ARG A 765 -30.87 37.00 2.63
CA ARG A 765 -31.01 38.43 2.35
C ARG A 765 -31.30 39.20 3.63
N LYS A 766 -30.63 40.34 3.83
CA LYS A 766 -30.96 41.31 4.87
C LYS A 766 -32.09 42.25 4.47
N ASN A 767 -32.10 42.68 3.19
CA ASN A 767 -33.00 43.72 2.69
C ASN A 767 -34.12 43.14 1.80
N TYR A 768 -35.26 43.83 1.76
CA TYR A 768 -36.40 43.47 0.89
C TYR A 768 -36.14 43.81 -0.59
N PHE A 769 -35.53 44.98 -0.86
CA PHE A 769 -35.08 45.39 -2.19
C PHE A 769 -33.61 44.99 -2.40
N PHE A 770 -33.31 44.32 -3.51
CA PHE A 770 -31.97 43.82 -3.84
C PHE A 770 -31.86 43.54 -5.35
N ASP A 771 -30.63 43.53 -5.87
CA ASP A 771 -30.36 43.12 -7.25
C ASP A 771 -30.36 41.59 -7.38
N VAL A 772 -31.30 41.06 -8.17
CA VAL A 772 -31.45 39.62 -8.42
C VAL A 772 -30.27 39.04 -9.23
N ASN A 773 -29.61 39.87 -10.03
CA ASN A 773 -28.49 39.46 -10.89
C ASN A 773 -27.12 39.73 -10.26
N LEU A 774 -27.08 40.09 -8.97
CA LEU A 774 -25.85 40.37 -8.24
C LEU A 774 -24.85 39.21 -8.36
N LEU A 775 -23.65 39.53 -8.83
CA LEU A 775 -22.52 38.60 -8.93
C LEU A 775 -21.59 38.75 -7.72
N ALA A 776 -20.95 37.65 -7.33
CA ALA A 776 -20.00 37.67 -6.22
C ALA A 776 -18.80 38.60 -6.49
N SER A 777 -18.45 38.85 -7.76
CA SER A 777 -17.39 39.77 -8.14
C SER A 777 -17.60 41.21 -7.63
N SER A 778 -18.86 41.64 -7.46
CA SER A 778 -19.21 42.97 -6.96
C SER A 778 -19.01 43.11 -5.44
N LEU A 779 -18.79 42.00 -4.74
CA LEU A 779 -18.56 41.93 -3.28
C LEU A 779 -17.08 41.79 -2.93
N ILE A 780 -16.20 41.80 -3.95
CA ILE A 780 -14.76 41.63 -3.81
C ILE A 780 -14.10 42.99 -4.05
N ASP A 781 -13.30 43.42 -3.07
CA ASP A 781 -12.42 44.58 -3.23
C ASP A 781 -11.24 44.18 -4.12
N GLN A 782 -11.13 44.84 -5.28
CA GLN A 782 -10.11 44.57 -6.28
C GLN A 782 -8.70 45.00 -5.83
N HIS A 783 -8.59 45.97 -4.93
CA HIS A 783 -7.30 46.45 -4.42
C HIS A 783 -6.76 45.51 -3.34
N THR A 784 -7.58 45.18 -2.34
CA THR A 784 -7.16 44.31 -1.23
C THR A 784 -7.28 42.82 -1.56
N ARG A 785 -7.94 42.48 -2.67
CA ARG A 785 -8.17 41.11 -3.16
C ARG A 785 -8.91 40.22 -2.17
N ARG A 786 -9.75 40.83 -1.33
CA ARG A 786 -10.50 40.21 -0.24
C ARG A 786 -11.98 40.53 -0.37
N TRP A 787 -12.79 39.85 0.44
CA TRP A 787 -14.19 40.25 0.59
C TRP A 787 -14.29 41.67 1.14
N ASP A 788 -15.14 42.50 0.53
CA ASP A 788 -15.50 43.81 1.07
C ASP A 788 -16.48 43.63 2.22
N LEU A 789 -15.98 43.78 3.45
CA LEU A 789 -16.78 43.59 4.66
C LEU A 789 -17.99 44.53 4.72
N ASN A 790 -17.84 45.78 4.27
CA ASN A 790 -18.93 46.76 4.30
C ASN A 790 -20.03 46.37 3.32
N ALA A 791 -19.66 45.95 2.11
CA ALA A 791 -20.61 45.45 1.13
C ALA A 791 -21.33 44.18 1.62
N LEU A 792 -20.62 43.25 2.26
CA LEU A 792 -21.22 42.04 2.84
C LEU A 792 -22.23 42.36 3.95
N GLU A 793 -21.89 43.25 4.90
CA GLU A 793 -22.76 43.61 6.03
C GLU A 793 -24.02 44.39 5.63
N GLN A 794 -23.97 45.11 4.50
CA GLN A 794 -25.12 45.78 3.92
C GLN A 794 -26.14 44.80 3.32
N ILE A 795 -25.68 43.68 2.78
CA ILE A 795 -26.47 42.78 1.93
C ILE A 795 -26.93 41.52 2.67
N PHE A 796 -26.07 40.95 3.53
CA PHE A 796 -26.29 39.67 4.20
C PHE A 796 -26.56 39.81 5.70
N VAL A 797 -27.20 38.78 6.27
CA VAL A 797 -27.35 38.66 7.72
C VAL A 797 -26.00 38.38 8.40
N PRO A 798 -25.78 38.81 9.66
CA PRO A 798 -24.48 38.67 10.33
C PRO A 798 -23.91 37.24 10.33
N GLY A 799 -24.78 36.22 10.49
CA GLY A 799 -24.36 34.82 10.46
C GLY A 799 -23.75 34.38 9.12
N ASP A 800 -24.23 34.91 8.00
CA ASP A 800 -23.70 34.59 6.67
C ASP A 800 -22.41 35.33 6.38
N VAL A 801 -22.30 36.58 6.83
CA VAL A 801 -21.04 37.34 6.77
C VAL A 801 -19.93 36.57 7.49
N GLU A 802 -20.19 36.05 8.68
CA GLU A 802 -19.22 35.22 9.41
C GLU A 802 -18.81 33.95 8.65
N ILE A 803 -19.74 33.31 7.93
CA ILE A 803 -19.43 32.11 7.15
C ILE A 803 -18.59 32.46 5.92
N ILE A 804 -18.94 33.52 5.20
CA ILE A 804 -18.24 33.99 4.00
C ILE A 804 -16.82 34.44 4.36
N MET A 805 -16.66 35.21 5.45
CA MET A 805 -15.37 35.74 5.89
C MET A 805 -14.36 34.67 6.30
N LYS A 806 -14.80 33.46 6.66
CA LYS A 806 -13.90 32.32 6.93
C LYS A 806 -13.08 31.89 5.70
N ASN A 807 -13.52 32.23 4.49
CA ASN A 807 -12.92 31.78 3.25
C ASN A 807 -12.78 32.92 2.25
N GLN A 808 -11.57 33.46 2.13
CA GLN A 808 -11.25 34.54 1.19
C GLN A 808 -11.30 34.08 -0.27
N PRO A 809 -11.65 34.98 -1.21
CA PRO A 809 -11.76 34.66 -2.63
C PRO A 809 -10.38 34.44 -3.26
N VAL A 810 -10.30 33.59 -4.29
CA VAL A 810 -9.04 33.31 -5.02
C VAL A 810 -9.06 33.98 -6.38
N ILE A 811 -8.86 35.30 -6.40
CA ILE A 811 -9.04 36.14 -7.62
C ILE A 811 -8.16 35.71 -8.80
N SER A 812 -7.02 35.05 -8.54
CA SER A 812 -6.14 34.52 -9.59
C SER A 812 -6.74 33.38 -10.41
N LYS A 813 -7.92 32.86 -10.03
CA LYS A 813 -8.61 31.76 -10.70
C LYS A 813 -10.08 32.07 -10.90
N GLU A 814 -10.69 31.37 -11.85
CA GLU A 814 -12.14 31.30 -11.94
C GLU A 814 -12.73 30.54 -10.75
N ASP A 815 -14.02 30.73 -10.53
CA ASP A 815 -14.79 30.03 -9.49
C ASP A 815 -14.67 28.50 -9.66
N PHE A 816 -14.46 27.78 -8.56
CA PHE A 816 -14.06 26.36 -8.59
C PHE A 816 -14.68 25.57 -7.44
N THR A 817 -14.67 24.24 -7.54
CA THR A 817 -15.20 23.36 -6.48
C THR A 817 -14.08 22.68 -5.70
N VAL A 818 -14.26 22.53 -4.38
CA VAL A 818 -13.34 21.78 -3.52
C VAL A 818 -14.08 20.71 -2.72
N TRP A 819 -13.36 19.65 -2.35
CA TRP A 819 -13.88 18.60 -1.48
C TRP A 819 -13.85 19.03 0.00
N LYS A 820 -15.02 19.15 0.63
CA LYS A 820 -15.18 19.62 2.01
C LYS A 820 -14.45 18.78 3.06
N TYR A 821 -14.52 17.45 2.91
CA TYR A 821 -14.12 16.52 3.98
C TYR A 821 -12.64 16.13 3.94
N ASN A 822 -11.78 16.94 3.31
CA ASN A 822 -10.34 16.76 3.33
C ASN A 822 -9.63 18.11 3.32
N LYS A 823 -8.58 18.27 4.14
CA LYS A 823 -7.92 19.58 4.34
C LYS A 823 -7.37 20.20 3.06
N ASN A 824 -6.81 19.38 2.18
CA ASN A 824 -6.26 19.85 0.91
C ASN A 824 -7.33 20.20 -0.13
N GLY A 825 -8.61 19.85 0.10
CA GLY A 825 -9.68 20.08 -0.86
C GLY A 825 -9.80 19.02 -1.96
N ILE A 826 -9.05 17.92 -1.88
CA ILE A 826 -9.14 16.80 -2.82
C ILE A 826 -9.83 15.61 -2.17
N ILE A 827 -10.70 14.93 -2.92
CA ILE A 827 -11.35 13.71 -2.45
C ILE A 827 -10.33 12.58 -2.24
N SER A 828 -10.48 11.90 -1.10
CA SER A 828 -9.81 10.63 -0.82
C SER A 828 -10.87 9.55 -0.64
N VAL A 829 -10.51 8.28 -0.88
CA VAL A 829 -11.43 7.16 -0.63
C VAL A 829 -11.87 7.13 0.84
N LYS A 830 -10.98 7.53 1.77
CA LYS A 830 -11.28 7.59 3.21
C LYS A 830 -12.35 8.64 3.52
N SER A 831 -12.20 9.86 3.00
CA SER A 831 -13.16 10.95 3.24
C SER A 831 -14.50 10.70 2.52
N ALA A 832 -14.46 10.14 1.30
CA ALA A 832 -15.67 9.73 0.58
C ALA A 832 -16.42 8.59 1.31
N TYR A 833 -15.71 7.58 1.81
CA TYR A 833 -16.31 6.49 2.59
C TYR A 833 -16.93 7.01 3.89
N TRP A 834 -16.25 7.93 4.57
CA TRP A 834 -16.80 8.57 5.76
C TRP A 834 -18.12 9.27 5.43
N LEU A 835 -18.20 10.07 4.35
CA LEU A 835 -19.44 10.71 3.94
C LEU A 835 -20.55 9.69 3.64
N ALA A 836 -20.28 8.69 2.81
CA ALA A 836 -21.26 7.66 2.44
C ALA A 836 -21.77 6.88 3.66
N SER A 837 -20.87 6.45 4.54
CA SER A 837 -21.19 5.68 5.75
C SER A 837 -21.94 6.52 6.79
N SER A 838 -21.54 7.78 6.98
CA SER A 838 -22.21 8.72 7.90
C SER A 838 -23.64 9.00 7.46
N THR A 839 -23.84 9.27 6.17
CA THR A 839 -25.17 9.48 5.59
C THR A 839 -26.04 8.23 5.73
N LYS A 840 -25.50 7.04 5.41
CA LYS A 840 -26.21 5.77 5.61
C LYS A 840 -26.60 5.55 7.07
N THR A 841 -25.70 5.84 8.01
CA THR A 841 -25.95 5.69 9.45
C THR A 841 -27.04 6.64 9.93
N LYS A 842 -26.98 7.93 9.57
CA LYS A 842 -28.01 8.93 9.92
C LYS A 842 -29.40 8.57 9.38
N LEU A 843 -29.47 7.97 8.19
CA LEU A 843 -30.74 7.61 7.56
C LEU A 843 -31.31 6.28 8.06
N LYS A 844 -30.47 5.25 8.24
CA LYS A 844 -30.92 3.87 8.54
C LYS A 844 -30.75 3.44 9.99
N MET A 845 -29.96 4.15 10.80
CA MET A 845 -29.61 3.77 12.17
C MET A 845 -29.59 4.98 13.10
N ARG A 846 -30.71 5.73 13.14
CA ARG A 846 -30.83 6.92 14.00
C ARG A 846 -30.53 6.61 15.48
N GLU A 847 -31.00 5.45 15.96
CA GLU A 847 -30.77 4.94 17.32
C GLU A 847 -29.29 4.93 17.75
N VAL A 848 -28.34 4.76 16.83
CA VAL A 848 -26.90 4.68 17.14
C VAL A 848 -26.34 6.04 17.54
N VAL A 849 -26.95 7.13 17.05
CA VAL A 849 -26.50 8.51 17.22
C VAL A 849 -27.31 9.22 18.32
N CYS A 850 -28.40 8.62 18.79
CA CYS A 850 -29.21 9.14 19.90
C CYS A 850 -28.44 9.10 21.24
N LEU A 851 -28.73 10.08 22.10
CA LEU A 851 -28.25 10.15 23.48
C LEU A 851 -29.41 9.82 24.45
N PRO A 852 -29.14 9.19 25.60
CA PRO A 852 -27.84 8.72 26.10
C PRO A 852 -27.34 7.46 25.37
N SER A 853 -26.01 7.33 25.23
CA SER A 853 -25.39 6.21 24.49
C SER A 853 -24.30 5.50 25.29
N ILE A 854 -24.23 4.17 25.16
CA ILE A 854 -23.14 3.33 25.71
C ILE A 854 -21.88 3.30 24.83
N ASN A 855 -21.91 3.99 23.69
CA ASN A 855 -20.79 4.05 22.75
C ASN A 855 -19.47 4.56 23.35
N PRO A 856 -19.44 5.57 24.26
CA PRO A 856 -18.22 6.01 24.92
C PRO A 856 -17.52 4.90 25.71
N ILE A 857 -18.28 4.02 26.39
CA ILE A 857 -17.73 2.86 27.12
C ILE A 857 -17.11 1.90 26.11
N LYS A 858 -17.82 1.57 25.03
CA LYS A 858 -17.32 0.68 23.96
C LYS A 858 -16.04 1.23 23.30
N GLU A 859 -15.93 2.54 23.11
CA GLU A 859 -14.72 3.17 22.58
C GLU A 859 -13.54 3.02 23.56
N LYS A 860 -13.76 3.29 24.86
CA LYS A 860 -12.74 3.19 25.91
C LYS A 860 -12.14 1.77 26.01
N ILE A 861 -12.92 0.71 25.76
CA ILE A 861 -12.42 -0.69 25.76
C ILE A 861 -11.19 -0.86 24.87
N TRP A 862 -11.17 -0.21 23.71
CA TRP A 862 -10.08 -0.36 22.74
C TRP A 862 -8.78 0.31 23.21
N LYS A 863 -8.86 1.27 24.13
CA LYS A 863 -7.73 1.99 24.73
C LYS A 863 -7.08 1.25 25.90
N ILE A 864 -7.74 0.22 26.46
CA ILE A 864 -7.21 -0.59 27.57
C ILE A 864 -5.89 -1.28 27.16
N ILE A 865 -4.92 -1.36 28.08
CA ILE A 865 -3.65 -2.07 27.87
C ILE A 865 -3.86 -3.55 28.22
N THR A 866 -4.20 -4.37 27.23
CA THR A 866 -4.41 -5.83 27.37
C THR A 866 -4.33 -6.53 26.01
N SER A 867 -4.40 -7.87 26.00
CA SER A 867 -4.41 -8.67 24.78
C SER A 867 -5.60 -8.32 23.86
N PRO A 868 -5.41 -8.23 22.53
CA PRO A 868 -6.50 -7.96 21.57
C PRO A 868 -7.70 -8.90 21.71
N LYS A 869 -7.47 -10.17 22.07
CA LYS A 869 -8.54 -11.15 22.30
C LYS A 869 -9.44 -10.75 23.47
N ILE A 870 -8.85 -10.22 24.54
CA ILE A 870 -9.58 -9.74 25.73
C ILE A 870 -10.36 -8.47 25.40
N LYS A 871 -9.82 -7.57 24.58
CA LYS A 871 -10.57 -6.38 24.10
C LYS A 871 -11.84 -6.76 23.34
N VAL A 872 -11.75 -7.73 22.43
CA VAL A 872 -12.92 -8.25 21.70
C VAL A 872 -13.91 -8.89 22.65
N PHE A 873 -13.44 -9.65 23.64
CA PHE A 873 -14.29 -10.22 24.68
C PHE A 873 -15.04 -9.15 25.50
N LEU A 874 -14.34 -8.13 25.99
CA LEU A 874 -14.95 -7.01 26.72
C LEU A 874 -15.97 -6.27 25.86
N TRP A 875 -15.66 -6.03 24.58
CA TRP A 875 -16.61 -5.42 23.64
C TRP A 875 -17.87 -6.28 23.46
N LYS A 876 -17.72 -7.61 23.39
CA LYS A 876 -18.86 -8.53 23.31
C LYS A 876 -19.70 -8.51 24.59
N MET A 877 -19.05 -8.47 25.75
CA MET A 877 -19.72 -8.39 27.04
C MET A 877 -20.58 -7.12 27.15
N VAL A 878 -20.05 -5.96 26.74
CA VAL A 878 -20.78 -4.67 26.75
C VAL A 878 -21.73 -4.50 25.55
N SER A 879 -21.77 -5.46 24.62
CA SER A 879 -22.66 -5.45 23.46
C SER A 879 -23.67 -6.59 23.48
N ASP A 880 -23.89 -7.22 24.64
CA ASP A 880 -24.80 -8.34 24.85
C ASP A 880 -24.58 -9.46 23.83
N ALA A 881 -23.29 -9.75 23.60
CA ALA A 881 -22.82 -10.63 22.54
C ALA A 881 -22.00 -11.81 23.06
N ILE A 882 -22.22 -12.18 24.31
CA ILE A 882 -21.68 -13.40 24.93
C ILE A 882 -22.83 -14.37 25.26
N PRO A 883 -22.62 -15.69 25.09
CA PRO A 883 -23.66 -16.70 25.27
C PRO A 883 -23.89 -17.01 26.76
N VAL A 884 -24.71 -16.20 27.43
CA VAL A 884 -25.25 -16.47 28.77
C VAL A 884 -26.70 -16.97 28.65
N ALA A 885 -27.20 -17.72 29.63
CA ALA A 885 -28.52 -18.35 29.54
C ALA A 885 -29.65 -17.36 29.25
N GLU A 886 -29.65 -16.18 29.89
CA GLU A 886 -30.61 -15.11 29.61
C GLU A 886 -30.67 -14.73 28.12
N LEU A 887 -29.50 -14.48 27.50
CA LEU A 887 -29.40 -14.06 26.10
C LEU A 887 -29.64 -15.20 25.11
N ILE A 888 -29.44 -16.45 25.55
CA ILE A 888 -29.78 -17.64 24.76
C ILE A 888 -31.30 -17.85 24.78
N ARG A 889 -31.95 -17.73 25.95
CA ARG A 889 -33.41 -17.81 26.12
C ARG A 889 -34.14 -16.72 25.34
N SER A 890 -33.64 -15.47 25.38
CA SER A 890 -34.23 -14.35 24.62
C SER A 890 -34.21 -14.55 23.10
N ARG A 891 -33.42 -15.51 22.61
CA ARG A 891 -33.38 -15.93 21.19
C ARG A 891 -34.17 -17.21 20.90
N GLY A 892 -35.02 -17.64 21.82
CA GLY A 892 -35.93 -18.78 21.64
C GLY A 892 -35.29 -20.15 21.84
N MET A 893 -34.07 -20.24 22.36
CA MET A 893 -33.43 -21.52 22.68
C MET A 893 -33.81 -21.99 24.08
N LYS A 894 -34.19 -23.27 24.21
CA LYS A 894 -34.53 -23.90 25.49
C LYS A 894 -33.24 -24.27 26.24
N VAL A 895 -32.88 -23.45 27.23
CA VAL A 895 -31.77 -23.70 28.16
C VAL A 895 -32.23 -23.39 29.58
N ASP A 896 -31.65 -24.07 30.56
CA ASP A 896 -31.85 -23.73 31.97
C ASP A 896 -31.35 -22.31 32.22
N GLY A 897 -32.18 -21.52 32.88
CA GLY A 897 -31.89 -20.14 33.23
C GLY A 897 -30.93 -20.01 34.40
N ILE A 898 -30.85 -21.02 35.25
CA ILE A 898 -30.11 -20.96 36.50
C ILE A 898 -28.60 -21.04 36.23
N CYS A 899 -27.85 -20.18 36.90
CA CYS A 899 -26.39 -20.18 36.84
C CYS A 899 -25.82 -21.49 37.37
N GLN A 900 -25.22 -22.28 36.50
CA GLN A 900 -24.66 -23.60 36.83
C GLN A 900 -23.40 -23.53 37.72
N VAL A 901 -22.85 -22.33 37.95
CA VAL A 901 -21.71 -22.12 38.85
C VAL A 901 -22.16 -22.01 40.30
N CYS A 902 -23.23 -21.26 40.58
CA CYS A 902 -23.72 -21.05 41.96
C CYS A 902 -25.00 -21.83 42.29
N GLY A 903 -25.80 -22.20 41.29
CA GLY A 903 -27.07 -22.91 41.44
C GLY A 903 -28.24 -22.09 41.98
N VAL A 904 -28.09 -20.76 42.16
CA VAL A 904 -29.08 -19.94 42.90
C VAL A 904 -29.87 -18.97 42.02
N SER A 905 -29.19 -18.16 41.20
CA SER A 905 -29.83 -17.05 40.47
C SER A 905 -29.79 -17.28 38.95
N ASP A 906 -30.60 -16.51 38.22
CA ASP A 906 -30.57 -16.50 36.75
C ASP A 906 -29.18 -16.09 36.22
N GLU A 907 -28.72 -16.79 35.17
CA GLU A 907 -27.44 -16.54 34.52
C GLU A 907 -27.52 -15.34 33.57
N THR A 908 -27.31 -14.14 34.13
CA THR A 908 -27.12 -12.88 33.39
C THR A 908 -25.64 -12.55 33.22
N ILE A 909 -25.30 -11.61 32.31
CA ILE A 909 -23.92 -11.12 32.17
C ILE A 909 -23.42 -10.55 33.51
N ASN A 910 -24.22 -9.70 34.16
CA ASN A 910 -23.81 -9.08 35.42
C ASN A 910 -23.63 -10.12 36.52
N HIS A 911 -24.51 -11.12 36.57
CA HIS A 911 -24.45 -12.20 37.55
C HIS A 911 -23.13 -12.97 37.45
N ILE A 912 -22.78 -13.48 36.26
CA ILE A 912 -21.56 -14.29 36.06
C ILE A 912 -20.29 -13.53 36.52
N PHE A 913 -20.20 -12.24 36.19
CA PHE A 913 -18.96 -11.50 36.39
C PHE A 913 -18.85 -10.77 37.73
N PHE A 914 -19.97 -10.45 38.39
CA PHE A 914 -19.95 -9.55 39.55
C PHE A 914 -20.75 -10.03 40.77
N GLU A 915 -21.84 -10.79 40.58
CA GLU A 915 -22.74 -11.17 41.69
C GLU A 915 -22.59 -12.61 42.14
N CYS A 916 -22.24 -13.51 41.22
CA CYS A 916 -22.07 -14.94 41.50
C CYS A 916 -21.11 -15.15 42.69
N THR A 917 -21.43 -16.09 43.58
CA THR A 917 -20.63 -16.40 44.78
C THR A 917 -19.16 -16.63 44.43
N PHE A 918 -18.91 -17.41 43.38
CA PHE A 918 -17.58 -17.64 42.81
C PHE A 918 -16.91 -16.33 42.35
N ALA A 919 -17.62 -15.49 41.59
CA ALA A 919 -17.06 -14.23 41.09
C ALA A 919 -16.71 -13.26 42.22
N ARG A 920 -17.56 -13.18 43.25
CA ARG A 920 -17.32 -12.36 44.45
C ARG A 920 -16.06 -12.80 45.21
N GLN A 921 -15.87 -14.11 45.36
CA GLN A 921 -14.64 -14.68 45.94
C GLN A 921 -13.41 -14.35 45.11
N VAL A 922 -13.48 -14.53 43.78
CA VAL A 922 -12.39 -14.16 42.86
C VAL A 922 -12.04 -12.67 42.97
N TRP A 923 -13.04 -11.77 43.02
CA TRP A 923 -12.78 -10.34 43.20
C TRP A 923 -12.14 -10.02 44.54
N ALA A 924 -12.62 -10.63 45.64
CA ALA A 924 -12.05 -10.45 46.98
C ALA A 924 -10.58 -10.89 47.04
N LEU A 925 -10.25 -12.02 46.41
CA LEU A 925 -8.89 -12.58 46.36
C LEU A 925 -7.97 -11.86 45.36
N SER A 926 -8.54 -11.15 44.37
CA SER A 926 -7.76 -10.49 43.31
C SER A 926 -6.92 -9.30 43.77
N GLY A 927 -7.23 -8.72 44.95
CA GLY A 927 -6.60 -7.50 45.46
C GLY A 927 -6.92 -6.25 44.63
N ILE A 928 -7.97 -6.27 43.81
CA ILE A 928 -8.44 -5.12 43.03
C ILE A 928 -9.52 -4.38 43.85
N PRO A 929 -9.41 -3.04 44.04
CA PRO A 929 -10.41 -2.28 44.76
C PRO A 929 -11.80 -2.42 44.12
N HIS A 930 -12.82 -2.67 44.92
CA HIS A 930 -14.22 -2.65 44.49
C HIS A 930 -14.93 -1.40 45.03
N PRO A 931 -16.08 -0.98 44.46
CA PRO A 931 -16.83 0.17 44.97
C PRO A 931 -17.24 0.01 46.44
N ASN A 932 -17.42 1.13 47.14
CA ASN A 932 -18.03 1.16 48.47
C ASN A 932 -19.46 0.61 48.37
N GLY A 933 -19.76 -0.51 49.02
CA GLY A 933 -21.04 -1.23 48.89
C GLY A 933 -21.05 -2.38 47.86
N GLY A 934 -19.92 -2.68 47.20
CA GLY A 934 -19.81 -3.75 46.22
C GLY A 934 -20.14 -3.33 44.78
N PHE A 935 -20.03 -4.25 43.83
CA PHE A 935 -20.42 -4.01 42.44
C PHE A 935 -21.94 -3.86 42.30
N HIS A 936 -22.40 -3.07 41.34
CA HIS A 936 -23.82 -2.83 41.05
C HIS A 936 -24.54 -4.13 40.70
N LEU A 937 -25.69 -4.38 41.30
CA LEU A 937 -26.47 -5.63 41.23
C LEU A 937 -27.34 -5.81 39.97
N SER A 938 -27.14 -4.97 38.94
CA SER A 938 -27.98 -5.04 37.74
C SER A 938 -27.37 -4.43 36.48
N SER A 939 -26.23 -3.73 36.59
CA SER A 939 -25.66 -2.98 35.48
C SER A 939 -24.19 -3.31 35.27
N VAL A 940 -23.97 -4.20 34.30
CA VAL A 940 -22.62 -4.52 33.80
C VAL A 940 -21.89 -3.26 33.32
N TYR A 941 -22.63 -2.28 32.76
CA TYR A 941 -22.05 -1.06 32.21
C TYR A 941 -21.46 -0.16 33.29
N VAL A 942 -22.15 -0.02 34.43
CA VAL A 942 -21.67 0.76 35.59
C VAL A 942 -20.42 0.10 36.17
N ASN A 943 -20.44 -1.23 36.34
CA ASN A 943 -19.32 -2.00 36.87
C ASN A 943 -18.08 -1.90 35.97
N VAL A 944 -18.25 -2.06 34.66
CA VAL A 944 -17.15 -1.90 33.70
C VAL A 944 -16.63 -0.47 33.64
N HIS A 945 -17.52 0.52 33.69
CA HIS A 945 -17.11 1.93 33.73
C HIS A 945 -16.27 2.25 34.97
N HIS A 946 -16.67 1.75 36.14
CA HIS A 946 -15.90 1.87 37.37
C HIS A 946 -14.49 1.27 37.23
N LEU A 947 -14.40 0.03 36.72
CA LEU A 947 -13.11 -0.64 36.45
C LEU A 947 -12.21 0.12 35.47
N MET A 948 -12.79 0.85 34.52
CA MET A 948 -12.05 1.71 33.58
C MET A 948 -11.54 3.00 34.23
N GLU A 949 -12.35 3.68 35.03
CA GLU A 949 -11.94 4.94 35.69
C GLU A 949 -10.85 4.72 36.76
N MET A 950 -10.77 3.51 37.33
CA MET A 950 -9.67 3.09 38.22
C MET A 950 -8.27 3.10 37.56
N GLN A 951 -8.17 3.31 36.25
CA GLN A 951 -6.90 3.41 35.53
C GLN A 951 -6.15 4.75 35.71
N ARG A 952 -6.73 5.75 36.40
CA ARG A 952 -6.06 7.04 36.66
C ARG A 952 -5.10 6.94 37.86
N PRO A 953 -3.86 7.47 37.77
CA PRO A 953 -2.78 7.13 38.70
C PRO A 953 -2.89 7.79 40.08
N ARG A 954 -2.58 7.01 41.12
CA ARG A 954 -1.82 7.44 42.32
C ARG A 954 -0.48 6.69 42.24
N GLN A 955 0.64 7.37 42.54
CA GLN A 955 1.99 6.80 42.41
C GLN A 955 2.12 5.45 43.16
N GLY A 956 2.72 4.45 42.50
CA GLY A 956 3.18 3.20 43.13
C GLY A 956 2.31 1.93 42.94
N GLU A 957 1.02 2.06 42.61
CA GLU A 957 0.08 0.91 42.46
C GLU A 957 -0.48 0.72 41.03
N GLU A 958 0.19 1.26 40.01
CA GLU A 958 -0.33 1.30 38.64
C GLU A 958 -0.49 -0.08 37.98
N ASP A 959 0.35 -1.06 38.36
CA ASP A 959 0.43 -2.36 37.67
C ASP A 959 -0.66 -3.34 38.12
N LYS A 960 -1.02 -3.36 39.42
CA LYS A 960 -2.05 -4.27 39.96
C LYS A 960 -3.45 -3.89 39.46
N ARG A 961 -3.74 -2.59 39.34
CA ARG A 961 -5.06 -2.05 38.94
C ARG A 961 -5.40 -2.31 37.47
N ARG A 962 -4.45 -2.75 36.64
CA ARG A 962 -4.67 -3.07 35.21
C ARG A 962 -5.09 -4.53 34.97
N ARG A 963 -5.09 -5.37 36.01
CA ARG A 963 -5.34 -6.82 35.94
C ARG A 963 -6.81 -7.22 35.81
N TRP A 964 -7.75 -6.30 36.09
CA TRP A 964 -9.19 -6.59 36.08
C TRP A 964 -9.67 -7.23 34.77
N SER A 965 -9.08 -6.85 33.63
CA SER A 965 -9.44 -7.41 32.32
C SER A 965 -9.09 -8.90 32.18
N TRP A 966 -8.02 -9.34 32.84
CA TRP A 966 -7.60 -10.74 32.90
C TRP A 966 -8.42 -11.54 33.91
N ILE A 967 -8.88 -10.90 35.00
CA ILE A 967 -9.81 -11.50 35.96
C ILE A 967 -11.14 -11.84 35.28
N LEU A 968 -11.77 -10.88 34.60
CA LEU A 968 -13.00 -11.11 33.85
C LEU A 968 -12.84 -12.22 32.80
N TRP A 969 -11.70 -12.23 32.09
CA TRP A 969 -11.40 -13.28 31.12
C TRP A 969 -11.24 -14.66 31.77
N SER A 970 -10.65 -14.73 32.96
CA SER A 970 -10.41 -15.98 33.68
C SER A 970 -11.71 -16.52 34.29
N ILE A 971 -12.57 -15.66 34.85
CA ILE A 971 -13.93 -16.05 35.30
C ILE A 971 -14.72 -16.66 34.14
N TRP A 972 -14.70 -16.01 32.97
CA TRP A 972 -15.36 -16.55 31.76
C TRP A 972 -14.78 -17.90 31.33
N LYS A 973 -13.47 -18.10 31.47
CA LYS A 973 -12.79 -19.35 31.12
C LYS A 973 -13.12 -20.46 32.11
N SER A 974 -13.14 -20.19 33.41
CA SER A 974 -13.51 -21.15 34.46
C SER A 974 -14.97 -21.59 34.31
N ARG A 975 -15.90 -20.67 34.07
CA ARG A 975 -17.32 -20.99 33.78
C ARG A 975 -17.46 -21.94 32.58
N ASN A 976 -16.74 -21.67 31.49
CA ASN A 976 -16.81 -22.52 30.30
C ASN A 976 -16.10 -23.87 30.49
N ALA A 977 -15.03 -23.93 31.29
CA ALA A 977 -14.38 -25.19 31.61
C ALA A 977 -15.30 -26.09 32.46
N LEU A 978 -16.05 -25.51 33.40
CA LEU A 978 -17.05 -26.24 34.17
C LEU A 978 -18.14 -26.81 33.26
N LEU A 979 -18.72 -25.98 32.40
CA LEU A 979 -19.87 -26.38 31.58
C LEU A 979 -19.54 -27.33 30.42
N PHE A 980 -18.40 -27.16 29.77
CA PHE A 980 -18.07 -27.93 28.57
C PHE A 980 -17.02 -29.01 28.80
N GLU A 981 -16.21 -28.90 29.86
CA GLU A 981 -15.15 -29.86 30.18
C GLU A 981 -15.36 -30.55 31.54
N GLY A 982 -16.39 -30.17 32.32
CA GLY A 982 -16.62 -30.69 33.66
C GLY A 982 -15.54 -30.30 34.68
N LYS A 983 -14.70 -29.30 34.37
CA LYS A 983 -13.55 -28.91 35.21
C LYS A 983 -13.90 -27.73 36.09
N TYR A 984 -13.86 -27.96 37.40
CA TYR A 984 -14.00 -26.92 38.40
C TYR A 984 -12.63 -26.37 38.79
N PHE A 985 -12.52 -25.05 38.91
CA PHE A 985 -11.31 -24.35 39.38
C PHE A 985 -11.65 -23.61 40.66
N LEU A 986 -10.75 -23.66 41.64
CA LEU A 986 -10.91 -22.87 42.85
C LEU A 986 -10.72 -21.37 42.54
N PRO A 987 -11.36 -20.45 43.31
CA PRO A 987 -11.17 -19.01 43.16
C PRO A 987 -9.70 -18.59 43.19
N GLU A 988 -8.90 -19.18 44.08
CA GLU A 988 -7.46 -18.92 44.24
C GLU A 988 -6.68 -19.29 42.98
N GLU A 989 -6.98 -20.46 42.39
CA GLU A 989 -6.37 -20.94 41.15
C GLU A 989 -6.71 -20.02 39.98
N THR A 990 -7.95 -19.55 39.92
CA THR A 990 -8.43 -18.64 38.87
C THR A 990 -7.71 -17.28 38.96
N VAL A 991 -7.54 -16.73 40.16
CA VAL A 991 -6.77 -15.50 40.39
C VAL A 991 -5.30 -15.69 40.05
N ALA A 992 -4.67 -16.77 40.53
CA ALA A 992 -3.27 -17.08 40.26
C ALA A 992 -3.01 -17.21 38.75
N LYS A 993 -3.92 -17.88 38.03
CA LYS A 993 -3.84 -18.02 36.57
C LYS A 993 -3.97 -16.68 35.85
N ALA A 994 -4.91 -15.82 36.27
CA ALA A 994 -5.08 -14.49 35.68
C ALA A 994 -3.84 -13.61 35.84
N ILE A 995 -3.21 -13.63 37.04
CA ILE A 995 -1.98 -12.89 37.33
C ILE A 995 -0.83 -13.42 36.47
N HIS A 996 -0.67 -14.74 36.39
CA HIS A 996 0.37 -15.37 35.60
C HIS A 996 0.27 -15.01 34.11
N ASP A 997 -0.93 -15.11 33.52
CA ASP A 997 -1.16 -14.80 32.11
C ASP A 997 -0.92 -13.31 31.79
N GLU A 998 -1.26 -12.40 32.72
CA GLU A 998 -0.95 -10.97 32.62
C GLU A 998 0.55 -10.70 32.64
N GLU A 999 1.27 -11.31 33.59
CA GLU A 999 2.71 -11.16 33.73
C GLU A 999 3.46 -11.69 32.51
N GLU A 1000 3.08 -12.85 31.98
CA GLU A 1000 3.62 -13.36 30.73
C GLU A 1000 3.40 -12.40 29.56
N TRP A 1001 2.16 -11.90 29.42
CA TRP A 1001 1.84 -10.97 28.35
C TRP A 1001 2.65 -9.67 28.48
N ARG A 1002 2.75 -9.11 29.69
CA ARG A 1002 3.53 -7.90 29.99
C ARG A 1002 5.01 -8.09 29.69
N MET A 1003 5.61 -9.20 30.12
CA MET A 1003 7.00 -9.52 29.81
C MET A 1003 7.23 -9.62 28.30
N ALA A 1004 6.32 -10.27 27.56
CA ALA A 1004 6.39 -10.32 26.10
C ALA A 1004 6.33 -8.92 25.47
N GLN A 1005 5.51 -8.00 25.99
CA GLN A 1005 5.47 -6.62 25.51
C GLN A 1005 6.76 -5.84 25.82
N ILE A 1006 7.41 -6.09 26.96
CA ILE A 1006 8.71 -5.49 27.30
C ILE A 1006 9.77 -5.98 26.32
N VAL A 1007 9.85 -7.30 26.09
CA VAL A 1007 10.78 -7.88 25.12
C VAL A 1007 10.50 -7.31 23.73
N ASP A 1008 9.24 -7.23 23.28
CA ASP A 1008 8.91 -6.61 22.00
C ASP A 1008 9.37 -5.15 21.90
N LYS A 1009 9.23 -4.36 22.99
CA LYS A 1009 9.75 -2.98 23.05
C LYS A 1009 11.27 -2.93 23.03
N GLU A 1010 11.96 -3.80 23.76
CA GLU A 1010 13.43 -3.91 23.72
C GLU A 1010 13.91 -4.22 22.29
N TYR A 1011 13.24 -5.14 21.60
CA TYR A 1011 13.53 -5.49 20.21
C TYR A 1011 13.24 -4.33 19.25
N GLN A 1012 12.10 -3.66 19.40
CA GLN A 1012 11.78 -2.45 18.63
C GLN A 1012 12.81 -1.37 18.89
N HIS A 1013 13.26 -1.22 20.14
CA HIS A 1013 14.26 -0.25 20.55
C HIS A 1013 15.64 -0.57 19.97
N LEU A 1014 16.04 -1.84 19.93
CA LEU A 1014 17.27 -2.30 19.26
C LEU A 1014 17.19 -2.12 17.73
N GLU A 1015 16.03 -2.40 17.13
CA GLU A 1015 15.77 -2.09 15.72
C GLU A 1015 15.84 -0.59 15.43
N SER A 1016 15.33 0.25 16.36
CA SER A 1016 15.27 1.72 16.27
C SER A 1016 16.50 2.45 16.83
N HIS A 1017 17.40 1.79 17.56
CA HIS A 1017 18.65 2.42 18.03
C HIS A 1017 19.75 2.39 16.96
N GLN A 1018 19.58 1.59 15.90
CA GLN A 1018 20.50 1.55 14.77
C GLN A 1018 19.90 2.11 13.47
N VAL A 1019 18.57 2.06 13.31
CA VAL A 1019 17.90 3.09 12.51
C VAL A 1019 17.87 4.31 13.41
N LEU A 1020 18.95 5.11 13.46
CA LEU A 1020 18.86 6.48 14.00
C LEU A 1020 17.49 6.98 13.55
N GLU A 1021 16.58 7.22 14.50
CA GLU A 1021 15.45 8.07 14.20
C GLU A 1021 16.07 9.22 13.46
N LYS A 1022 15.58 9.42 12.23
CA LYS A 1022 15.89 10.56 11.38
C LYS A 1022 15.40 11.81 12.13
N VAL A 1023 16.04 12.15 13.23
CA VAL A 1023 16.30 13.53 13.55
C VAL A 1023 17.23 13.95 12.43
N LYS A 1024 16.62 14.29 11.27
CA LYS A 1024 17.33 15.04 10.24
C LYS A 1024 17.89 16.21 11.02
N LYS A 1025 19.21 16.26 11.19
CA LYS A 1025 19.86 17.45 11.68
C LYS A 1025 19.72 18.51 10.59
N TRP A 1026 19.76 19.78 10.99
CA TRP A 1026 19.81 20.85 10.01
C TRP A 1026 21.03 20.64 9.10
N SER A 1027 20.88 20.88 7.80
CA SER A 1027 21.93 20.76 6.79
C SER A 1027 22.00 22.06 5.99
N PRO A 1028 23.17 22.44 5.48
CA PRO A 1028 23.34 23.69 4.77
C PRO A 1028 22.70 23.62 3.38
N PRO A 1029 22.31 24.78 2.82
CA PRO A 1029 21.84 24.87 1.45
C PRO A 1029 22.99 24.59 0.45
N PRO A 1030 22.68 24.28 -0.83
CA PRO A 1030 23.68 24.17 -1.90
C PRO A 1030 24.54 25.43 -2.05
N GLU A 1031 25.70 25.32 -2.69
CA GLU A 1031 26.56 26.48 -2.98
C GLU A 1031 25.80 27.59 -3.70
N ASN A 1032 26.07 28.84 -3.30
CA ASN A 1032 25.41 30.05 -3.80
C ASN A 1032 23.89 30.13 -3.52
N TRP A 1033 23.37 29.35 -2.57
CA TRP A 1033 22.01 29.49 -2.06
C TRP A 1033 22.00 29.93 -0.60
N LEU A 1034 21.07 30.83 -0.26
CA LEU A 1034 20.72 31.11 1.12
C LEU A 1034 19.50 30.29 1.54
N VAL A 1035 19.38 30.00 2.83
CA VAL A 1035 18.18 29.38 3.41
C VAL A 1035 17.59 30.29 4.48
N CYS A 1036 16.29 30.57 4.36
CA CYS A 1036 15.49 31.27 5.36
C CYS A 1036 14.66 30.24 6.13
N ASN A 1037 15.09 29.93 7.35
CA ASN A 1037 14.35 29.11 8.30
C ASN A 1037 13.34 29.99 9.04
N PHE A 1038 12.05 29.73 8.92
CA PHE A 1038 11.01 30.52 9.60
C PHE A 1038 10.11 29.65 10.49
N ALA A 1039 9.59 30.25 11.56
CA ALA A 1039 8.72 29.56 12.53
C ALA A 1039 7.77 30.54 13.23
N PHE A 1040 6.67 30.00 13.76
CA PHE A 1040 5.70 30.76 14.54
C PHE A 1040 5.28 29.99 15.79
N ASP A 1041 4.78 30.73 16.80
CA ASP A 1041 4.16 30.18 17.98
C ASP A 1041 2.90 30.99 18.36
N TRP A 1042 1.73 30.45 18.04
CA TRP A 1042 0.42 31.10 18.21
C TRP A 1042 -0.25 30.74 19.54
N CYS A 1043 -1.00 31.66 20.13
CA CYS A 1043 -1.80 31.44 21.35
C CYS A 1043 -3.26 31.83 21.11
N LYS A 1044 -4.16 30.84 21.15
CA LYS A 1044 -5.61 31.05 20.95
C LYS A 1044 -6.23 32.01 21.96
N HIS A 1045 -5.83 31.94 23.24
CA HIS A 1045 -6.43 32.75 24.31
C HIS A 1045 -6.03 34.24 24.23
N ARG A 1046 -4.79 34.53 23.82
CA ARG A 1046 -4.27 35.91 23.73
C ARG A 1046 -4.42 36.53 22.34
N ARG A 1047 -4.92 35.77 21.34
CA ARG A 1047 -4.95 36.16 19.92
C ARG A 1047 -3.62 36.77 19.43
N MET A 1048 -2.51 36.21 19.91
CA MET A 1048 -1.17 36.72 19.67
C MET A 1048 -0.27 35.62 19.13
N MET A 1049 0.65 35.98 18.23
CA MET A 1049 1.66 35.08 17.70
C MET A 1049 3.07 35.69 17.84
N GLY A 1050 4.04 34.84 18.19
CA GLY A 1050 5.44 35.14 17.95
C GLY A 1050 5.87 34.57 16.60
N GLY A 1051 6.45 35.37 15.73
CA GLY A 1051 7.07 34.95 14.47
C GLY A 1051 8.58 35.15 14.50
N ALA A 1052 9.31 34.27 13.82
CA ALA A 1052 10.75 34.40 13.64
C ALA A 1052 11.20 33.86 12.29
N TRP A 1053 12.28 34.45 11.77
CA TRP A 1053 13.02 33.89 10.64
C TRP A 1053 14.53 34.02 10.87
N VAL A 1054 15.31 33.11 10.27
CA VAL A 1054 16.77 33.03 10.36
C VAL A 1054 17.34 32.72 8.99
N VAL A 1055 18.21 33.58 8.47
CA VAL A 1055 18.88 33.42 7.18
C VAL A 1055 20.28 32.85 7.40
N ARG A 1056 20.61 31.78 6.69
CA ARG A 1056 21.91 31.10 6.74
C ARG A 1056 22.49 30.89 5.35
N ASN A 1057 23.82 30.87 5.25
CA ASN A 1057 24.55 30.60 4.02
C ASN A 1057 24.94 29.12 3.86
N GLU A 1058 25.69 28.80 2.80
CA GLU A 1058 26.20 27.46 2.45
C GLU A 1058 27.14 26.86 3.52
N ARG A 1059 27.71 27.68 4.41
CA ARG A 1059 28.50 27.21 5.57
C ARG A 1059 27.67 27.06 6.85
N GLY A 1060 26.37 27.29 6.76
CA GLY A 1060 25.44 27.31 7.90
C GLY A 1060 25.63 28.46 8.88
N VAL A 1061 26.39 29.49 8.49
CA VAL A 1061 26.55 30.71 9.27
C VAL A 1061 25.27 31.53 9.20
N VAL A 1062 24.75 31.94 10.35
CA VAL A 1062 23.61 32.85 10.44
C VAL A 1062 24.05 34.25 10.02
N ILE A 1063 23.49 34.74 8.93
CA ILE A 1063 23.76 36.10 8.43
C ILE A 1063 22.83 37.09 9.13
N PHE A 1064 21.53 36.77 9.13
CA PHE A 1064 20.48 37.60 9.71
C PHE A 1064 19.49 36.75 10.48
N HIS A 1065 18.90 37.32 11.51
CA HIS A 1065 17.70 36.75 12.12
C HIS A 1065 16.76 37.85 12.59
N SER A 1066 15.50 37.50 12.73
CA SER A 1066 14.47 38.42 13.17
C SER A 1066 13.44 37.74 14.06
N ARG A 1067 12.84 38.57 14.92
CA ARG A 1067 11.70 38.22 15.75
C ARG A 1067 10.66 39.33 15.61
N ARG A 1068 9.38 38.94 15.53
CA ARG A 1068 8.25 39.86 15.54
C ARG A 1068 7.09 39.31 16.35
N ALA A 1069 6.41 40.17 17.10
CA ALA A 1069 5.15 39.86 17.74
C ALA A 1069 3.99 40.39 16.88
N PHE A 1070 2.96 39.57 16.69
CA PHE A 1070 1.74 39.93 15.97
C PHE A 1070 0.56 39.81 16.91
N SER A 1071 -0.25 40.87 17.00
CA SER A 1071 -1.52 40.92 17.70
C SER A 1071 -2.69 40.63 16.76
N ASP A 1072 -3.84 40.31 17.34
CA ASP A 1072 -5.12 40.10 16.66
C ASP A 1072 -5.13 38.98 15.60
N ILE A 1073 -4.43 37.88 15.89
CA ILE A 1073 -4.44 36.68 15.04
C ILE A 1073 -5.49 35.70 15.56
N HIS A 1074 -6.57 35.52 14.80
CA HIS A 1074 -7.76 34.77 15.22
C HIS A 1074 -7.64 33.26 15.00
N SER A 1075 -6.80 32.82 14.07
CA SER A 1075 -6.65 31.39 13.74
C SER A 1075 -5.19 30.95 13.59
N LYS A 1076 -4.96 29.64 13.70
CA LYS A 1076 -3.63 29.06 13.48
C LYS A 1076 -3.22 29.16 12.02
N GLU A 1077 -4.17 29.01 11.12
CA GLU A 1077 -4.00 29.06 9.67
C GLU A 1077 -3.59 30.47 9.21
N GLU A 1078 -4.18 31.50 9.79
CA GLU A 1078 -3.78 32.90 9.61
C GLU A 1078 -2.36 33.14 10.14
N ALA A 1079 -2.04 32.63 11.33
CA ALA A 1079 -0.68 32.72 11.89
C ALA A 1079 0.37 32.10 10.96
N LYS A 1080 0.04 30.98 10.32
CA LYS A 1080 0.91 30.31 9.33
C LYS A 1080 1.15 31.18 8.10
N LEU A 1081 0.09 31.74 7.52
CA LEU A 1081 0.21 32.60 6.35
C LEU A 1081 1.03 33.85 6.69
N GLN A 1082 0.71 34.52 7.80
CA GLN A 1082 1.32 35.78 8.19
C GLN A 1082 2.85 35.68 8.37
N VAL A 1083 3.34 34.59 8.98
CA VAL A 1083 4.79 34.42 9.17
C VAL A 1083 5.52 34.16 7.85
N VAL A 1084 4.88 33.48 6.91
CA VAL A 1084 5.47 33.21 5.59
C VAL A 1084 5.50 34.50 4.77
N LEU A 1085 4.39 35.24 4.70
CA LEU A 1085 4.35 36.53 4.02
C LEU A 1085 5.40 37.48 4.57
N TRP A 1086 5.49 37.59 5.90
CA TRP A 1086 6.51 38.43 6.54
C TRP A 1086 7.95 37.97 6.25
N ALA A 1087 8.21 36.67 6.18
CA ALA A 1087 9.52 36.16 5.80
C ALA A 1087 9.86 36.51 4.34
N VAL A 1088 8.93 36.32 3.40
CA VAL A 1088 9.10 36.65 1.97
C VAL A 1088 9.31 38.14 1.79
N GLU A 1089 8.44 38.96 2.38
CA GLU A 1089 8.54 40.42 2.39
C GLU A 1089 9.92 40.88 2.89
N SER A 1090 10.39 40.31 4.02
CA SER A 1090 11.69 40.64 4.60
C SER A 1090 12.84 40.33 3.64
N MET A 1091 12.81 39.17 2.96
CA MET A 1091 13.85 38.81 1.99
C MET A 1091 13.85 39.71 0.77
N ARG A 1092 12.66 40.07 0.26
CA ARG A 1092 12.49 41.00 -0.86
C ARG A 1092 13.02 42.38 -0.51
N SER A 1093 12.67 42.92 0.67
CA SER A 1093 13.17 44.22 1.14
C SER A 1093 14.69 44.24 1.31
N MET A 1094 15.30 43.09 1.67
CA MET A 1094 16.75 42.93 1.74
C MET A 1094 17.42 42.62 0.40
N ARG A 1095 16.67 42.58 -0.72
CA ARG A 1095 17.15 42.25 -2.08
C ARG A 1095 17.83 40.87 -2.17
N ILE A 1096 17.36 39.90 -1.38
CA ILE A 1096 17.85 38.52 -1.44
C ILE A 1096 17.00 37.75 -2.46
N ASN A 1097 17.50 37.59 -3.69
CA ASN A 1097 16.71 37.06 -4.81
C ASN A 1097 16.83 35.54 -5.01
N LYS A 1098 17.86 34.90 -4.42
CA LYS A 1098 18.14 33.47 -4.55
C LYS A 1098 18.11 32.78 -3.19
N ILE A 1099 16.98 32.15 -2.85
CA ILE A 1099 16.74 31.67 -1.49
C ILE A 1099 15.82 30.44 -1.40
N ILE A 1100 16.10 29.61 -0.40
CA ILE A 1100 15.25 28.49 0.03
C ILE A 1100 14.45 28.91 1.26
N PHE A 1101 13.13 28.92 1.19
CA PHE A 1101 12.25 29.09 2.34
C PHE A 1101 11.96 27.74 2.99
N ALA A 1102 12.37 27.56 4.24
CA ALA A 1102 12.28 26.28 4.95
C ALA A 1102 11.51 26.41 6.27
N GLY A 1103 10.48 25.58 6.46
CA GLY A 1103 9.66 25.59 7.69
C GLY A 1103 8.94 24.27 7.98
N GLU A 1104 8.26 24.21 9.13
CA GLU A 1104 7.56 23.01 9.63
C GLU A 1104 6.14 22.80 9.05
N MET A 1105 5.67 23.72 8.19
CA MET A 1105 4.28 23.77 7.72
C MET A 1105 4.08 22.90 6.48
N ASP A 1106 3.92 21.59 6.68
CA ASP A 1106 3.73 20.62 5.60
C ASP A 1106 2.54 20.91 4.68
N ASP A 1107 1.47 21.48 5.22
CA ASP A 1107 0.29 21.88 4.47
C ASP A 1107 0.54 23.08 3.56
N LEU A 1108 0.94 24.23 4.12
CA LEU A 1108 1.13 25.47 3.36
C LEU A 1108 2.31 25.37 2.38
N LEU A 1109 3.46 24.83 2.81
CA LEU A 1109 4.61 24.63 1.94
C LEU A 1109 4.40 23.48 0.94
N GLY A 1110 3.59 22.49 1.33
CA GLY A 1110 3.10 21.47 0.40
C GLY A 1110 2.22 22.08 -0.69
N ALA A 1111 1.41 23.06 -0.35
CA ALA A 1111 0.58 23.82 -1.28
C ALA A 1111 1.43 24.69 -2.22
N MET A 1112 2.48 25.35 -1.74
CA MET A 1112 3.42 26.09 -2.60
C MET A 1112 4.13 25.18 -3.61
N ASN A 1113 4.60 24.01 -3.16
CA ASN A 1113 5.28 23.06 -4.04
C ASN A 1113 4.34 22.36 -5.04
N ARG A 1114 3.08 22.13 -4.66
CA ARG A 1114 2.08 21.44 -5.49
C ARG A 1114 0.70 22.12 -5.36
N PRO A 1115 0.49 23.31 -5.95
CA PRO A 1115 -0.75 24.07 -5.79
C PRO A 1115 -2.01 23.31 -6.21
N GLN A 1116 -1.91 22.52 -7.29
CA GLN A 1116 -3.02 21.69 -7.77
C GLN A 1116 -3.42 20.56 -6.80
N ALA A 1117 -2.51 20.12 -5.92
CA ALA A 1117 -2.77 19.09 -4.91
C ALA A 1117 -3.44 19.66 -3.64
N TRP A 1118 -3.50 20.98 -3.51
CA TRP A 1118 -4.01 21.71 -2.35
C TRP A 1118 -4.96 22.86 -2.75
N PRO A 1119 -6.02 22.60 -3.53
CA PRO A 1119 -6.95 23.64 -3.98
C PRO A 1119 -7.60 24.45 -2.84
N SER A 1120 -7.76 23.88 -1.64
CA SER A 1120 -8.27 24.63 -0.48
C SER A 1120 -7.34 25.75 0.00
N PHE A 1121 -6.05 25.68 -0.32
CA PHE A 1121 -5.03 26.68 0.05
C PHE A 1121 -4.77 27.70 -1.06
N GLY A 1122 -5.63 27.76 -2.09
CA GLY A 1122 -5.43 28.62 -3.26
C GLY A 1122 -5.26 30.10 -2.93
N PHE A 1123 -5.99 30.60 -1.93
CA PHE A 1123 -5.85 31.98 -1.45
C PHE A 1123 -4.45 32.23 -0.88
N GLN A 1124 -4.02 31.37 0.06
CA GLN A 1124 -2.72 31.48 0.72
C GLN A 1124 -1.57 31.41 -0.28
N VAL A 1125 -1.64 30.47 -1.24
CA VAL A 1125 -0.63 30.36 -2.30
C VAL A 1125 -0.60 31.63 -3.16
N GLY A 1126 -1.76 32.15 -3.55
CA GLY A 1126 -1.85 33.38 -4.36
C GLY A 1126 -1.26 34.62 -3.68
N GLU A 1127 -1.46 34.77 -2.36
CA GLU A 1127 -0.87 35.88 -1.58
C GLU A 1127 0.66 35.74 -1.49
N ILE A 1128 1.16 34.52 -1.25
CA ILE A 1128 2.60 34.27 -1.17
C ILE A 1128 3.29 34.49 -2.53
N GLU A 1129 2.68 34.00 -3.62
CA GLU A 1129 3.18 34.21 -4.99
C GLU A 1129 3.20 35.69 -5.37
N LEU A 1130 2.21 36.47 -4.91
CA LEU A 1130 2.16 37.91 -5.12
C LEU A 1130 3.32 38.63 -4.42
N GLU A 1131 3.56 38.33 -3.13
CA GLU A 1131 4.68 38.92 -2.38
C GLU A 1131 6.05 38.47 -2.91
N ALA A 1132 6.13 37.25 -3.44
CA ALA A 1132 7.34 36.70 -4.04
C ALA A 1132 7.64 37.25 -5.45
N ARG A 1133 6.75 38.04 -6.06
CA ARG A 1133 6.99 38.61 -7.41
C ARG A 1133 8.25 39.47 -7.41
N GLY A 1134 9.10 39.23 -8.42
CA GLY A 1134 10.36 39.95 -8.61
C GLY A 1134 11.59 39.29 -7.97
N MET A 1135 11.41 38.18 -7.25
CA MET A 1135 12.53 37.32 -6.83
C MET A 1135 12.87 36.31 -7.94
N GLU A 1136 14.15 36.08 -8.20
CA GLU A 1136 14.61 35.29 -9.35
C GLU A 1136 14.55 33.77 -9.12
N GLU A 1137 15.07 33.28 -7.98
CA GLU A 1137 15.24 31.85 -7.71
C GLU A 1137 14.74 31.49 -6.30
N ILE A 1138 13.53 30.92 -6.21
CA ILE A 1138 12.91 30.50 -4.94
C ILE A 1138 12.70 28.99 -4.88
N ARG A 1139 13.00 28.38 -3.72
CA ARG A 1139 12.60 27.01 -3.39
C ARG A 1139 11.86 26.94 -2.06
N TRP A 1140 10.93 25.99 -1.93
CA TRP A 1140 10.14 25.77 -0.72
C TRP A 1140 10.45 24.40 -0.12
N GLU A 1141 10.94 24.35 1.12
CA GLU A 1141 11.33 23.09 1.76
C GLU A 1141 10.55 22.83 3.05
N VAL A 1142 9.94 21.64 3.15
CA VAL A 1142 9.33 21.16 4.39
C VAL A 1142 10.40 20.50 5.24
N ILE A 1143 10.71 21.11 6.38
CA ILE A 1143 11.73 20.62 7.31
C ILE A 1143 11.09 20.17 8.64
N THR A 1144 11.79 19.28 9.35
CA THR A 1144 11.33 18.80 10.65
C THR A 1144 11.56 19.83 11.75
N ARG A 1145 10.84 19.69 12.87
CA ARG A 1145 11.00 20.56 14.04
C ARG A 1145 12.40 20.59 14.62
N THR A 1146 13.13 19.50 14.48
CA THR A 1146 14.53 19.41 14.91
C THR A 1146 15.46 20.20 14.01
N GLN A 1147 15.19 20.25 12.69
CA GLN A 1147 15.94 21.08 11.74
C GLN A 1147 15.62 22.57 11.92
N ASN A 1148 14.39 22.90 12.31
CA ASN A 1148 13.94 24.29 12.45
C ASN A 1148 14.04 24.83 13.89
N ARG A 1149 14.90 24.22 14.71
CA ARG A 1149 14.94 24.47 16.16
C ARG A 1149 15.26 25.93 16.50
N GLY A 1150 16.24 26.52 15.80
CA GLY A 1150 16.64 27.92 16.00
C GLY A 1150 15.49 28.91 15.82
N ALA A 1151 14.83 28.90 14.67
CA ALA A 1151 13.69 29.78 14.39
C ALA A 1151 12.54 29.53 15.38
N THR A 1152 12.25 28.28 15.72
CA THR A 1152 11.18 27.93 16.66
C THR A 1152 11.42 28.47 18.06
N LEU A 1153 12.66 28.38 18.57
CA LEU A 1153 13.00 28.93 19.89
C LEU A 1153 12.87 30.46 19.91
N ILE A 1154 13.28 31.15 18.84
CA ILE A 1154 13.14 32.60 18.71
C ILE A 1154 11.65 32.99 18.71
N ALA A 1155 10.80 32.29 17.94
CA ALA A 1155 9.35 32.53 17.93
C ALA A 1155 8.72 32.30 19.31
N GLN A 1156 9.09 31.23 20.01
CA GLN A 1156 8.62 30.92 21.36
C GLN A 1156 9.04 31.96 22.40
N SER A 1157 10.18 32.64 22.21
CA SER A 1157 10.68 33.65 23.16
C SER A 1157 9.71 34.83 23.34
N VAL A 1158 8.91 35.15 22.32
CA VAL A 1158 7.87 36.20 22.39
C VAL A 1158 6.85 35.89 23.49
N LYS A 1159 6.41 34.63 23.58
CA LYS A 1159 5.39 34.19 24.57
C LYS A 1159 5.99 33.73 25.89
N ARG A 1160 7.04 32.91 25.84
CA ARG A 1160 7.62 32.27 27.04
C ARG A 1160 8.44 33.23 27.88
N GLN A 1161 9.07 34.23 27.25
CA GLN A 1161 9.97 35.18 27.89
C GLN A 1161 9.44 36.62 27.78
N ASN A 1162 8.17 36.81 27.36
CA ASN A 1162 7.53 38.11 27.17
C ASN A 1162 8.32 39.10 26.29
N ARG A 1163 9.14 38.58 25.35
CA ARG A 1163 9.97 39.42 24.48
C ARG A 1163 9.18 39.93 23.27
N GLY A 1164 8.29 40.88 23.51
CA GLY A 1164 7.36 41.45 22.52
C GLY A 1164 7.98 42.42 21.50
N GLN A 1165 9.17 42.97 21.78
CA GLN A 1165 9.84 43.89 20.87
C GLN A 1165 10.35 43.18 19.60
N SER A 1166 9.99 43.75 18.45
CA SER A 1166 10.39 43.25 17.14
C SER A 1166 11.77 43.78 16.75
N TYR A 1167 12.58 42.98 16.06
CA TYR A 1167 13.91 43.41 15.62
C TYR A 1167 14.37 42.62 14.40
N VAL A 1168 15.30 43.20 13.63
CA VAL A 1168 16.14 42.48 12.67
C VAL A 1168 17.58 42.67 13.12
N ALA A 1169 18.31 41.59 13.32
CA ALA A 1169 19.69 41.63 13.79
C ALA A 1169 20.61 40.88 12.83
N ARG A 1170 21.81 41.44 12.64
CA ARG A 1170 22.92 40.78 11.96
C ARG A 1170 23.57 39.79 12.92
N SER A 1171 24.03 38.66 12.40
CA SER A 1171 24.61 37.52 13.16
C SER A 1171 23.59 36.74 14.01
N LEU A 1172 24.06 35.74 14.76
CA LEU A 1172 23.24 34.84 15.57
C LEU A 1172 22.90 35.44 16.95
N PRO A 1173 21.76 35.09 17.56
CA PRO A 1173 21.44 35.54 18.92
C PRO A 1173 22.34 34.84 19.96
N CYS A 1174 22.98 35.61 20.85
CA CYS A 1174 23.96 35.09 21.83
C CYS A 1174 23.42 33.94 22.69
N TRP A 1175 22.15 33.99 23.08
CA TRP A 1175 21.50 32.94 23.90
C TRP A 1175 21.22 31.63 23.13
N LEU A 1176 21.44 31.60 21.81
CA LEU A 1176 21.41 30.41 20.97
C LEU A 1176 22.78 30.13 20.31
N PHE A 1177 23.85 30.76 20.79
CA PHE A 1177 25.19 30.62 20.20
C PHE A 1177 25.61 29.16 20.09
N GLU A 1178 25.52 28.40 21.19
CA GLU A 1178 25.87 26.98 21.19
C GLU A 1178 25.02 26.18 20.20
N LEU A 1179 23.73 26.50 20.04
CA LEU A 1179 22.87 25.77 19.11
C LEU A 1179 23.32 25.97 17.66
N PHE A 1180 23.46 27.21 17.21
CA PHE A 1180 23.81 27.53 15.83
C PHE A 1180 25.25 27.12 15.50
N VAL A 1181 26.18 27.25 16.45
CA VAL A 1181 27.58 26.83 16.28
C VAL A 1181 27.70 25.31 16.25
N ASN A 1182 26.94 24.57 17.07
CA ASN A 1182 26.94 23.11 17.00
C ASN A 1182 26.28 22.60 15.71
N GLU A 1183 25.28 23.32 15.18
CA GLU A 1183 24.67 23.02 13.88
C GLU A 1183 25.61 23.32 12.70
N SER A 1184 26.50 24.31 12.81
CA SER A 1184 27.50 24.63 11.77
C SER A 1184 28.81 23.83 11.89
N ARG A 1185 29.22 23.40 13.10
CA ARG A 1185 30.41 22.57 13.32
C ARG A 1185 30.16 21.07 13.14
N GLY A 1186 28.90 20.64 13.13
CA GLY A 1186 28.51 19.27 12.82
C GLY A 1186 28.46 18.94 11.33
N LEU A 1187 28.99 19.84 10.49
CA LEU A 1187 29.10 19.74 9.03
C LEU A 1187 30.31 18.91 8.61
#